data_AF-A0A945ZP39-F1
#
_entry.id   AF-A0A945ZP39-F1
#
_cell.length_a   1.000
_cell.length_b   1.000
_cell.length_c   1.000
_cell.angle_alpha   90.00
_cell.angle_beta   90.00
_cell.angle_gamma   90.00
#
_symmetry.space_group_name_H-M   'P 1'
#
loop_
_entity.id
_entity.type
_entity.pdbx_description
1 polymer ?
#
loop_
_entity_poly.entity_id
_entity_poly.type
_entity_poly.pdbx_seq_one_letter_code
_entity_poly.pdbx_strand_id
1 'polypeptide(L)'
;MQKFRQYEKGSVAPLAVLFTLLSMAFTIAYLRNSSTVASMERYRYAEAKAQYLAEAGLNEVGIVVLPSIKSADTTMFEEGRDFGKDENGNVLGQYRNINLKTDLMENSTRKYYMAISEGLVRYKTPSGNEIDVTQSVSTIMVPEGFEDFMYFTNEELPTGPPNEDLNNGTINFGAGDKLEGKVHTNGTFNFSNYGCPEIDPNAEITITYDAVENGDGGIGSWGACGDASVFEFTNEDGETYSILDTISRIDWPPLTSASNAKSHASNIITADSKITFSPSKKDTLIMSEIHFADNGYYLTQWWYLIPPVGGPPNEFDYHWDATTNGINNFDVDAGHVRLGWGNVFLDGAGYGDPEVLVISPTTGVGDDVFSLLSGWASGDQIQIQNASGTKTMIVEISGSFPFSGNIVCPIVSFNYDNLDEGFLQDEAVALKNLNVSVGLDPDIEFNAYHNFHSHAEGDYCRVDGLQHFDLEYWRQGDIFSLGGADAVYNSDYVVFPKTFFPNADKPQVLYVKGGQVLVRGEVKGKYTIVTDDYTEYRRHDDPSVIDRVWGNIWLIDDIVYEDSGENGEILTPDDGGTNNVLGMIAGGNVIIANTKPNGARGKMFGQDIIINGAFMAIHGGFLSHYWQNTTAAYGAPNESDPYNSLGDEQGRYRNPYRTESSGPWAASNDDIRGTVYVWGAIVQSKRGYMKRNQVGPYNVSPGIGYDKDYHYDYNLRDNPPPHYPSQEDGNGNVILRLSSYGMAR
;
A
#
# COMPACT_ATOMS: atom_id res chain seq x y z
N MET A 1 92.08 -74.53 -57.18
CA MET A 1 90.99 -75.22 -56.47
C MET A 1 89.84 -74.23 -56.29
N GLN A 2 88.77 -74.38 -57.07
CA GLN A 2 87.58 -73.52 -57.04
C GLN A 2 86.85 -73.66 -55.70
N LYS A 3 86.51 -72.54 -55.03
CA LYS A 3 85.57 -72.53 -53.91
C LYS A 3 84.18 -72.15 -54.42
N PHE A 4 83.25 -73.08 -54.27
CA PHE A 4 81.82 -72.92 -54.56
C PHE A 4 81.17 -71.90 -53.61
N ARG A 5 80.40 -70.95 -54.17
CA ARG A 5 79.43 -70.13 -53.44
C ARG A 5 78.22 -70.98 -53.10
N GLN A 6 77.87 -71.09 -51.81
CA GLN A 6 76.57 -71.60 -51.36
C GLN A 6 75.53 -70.48 -51.46
N TYR A 7 74.42 -70.74 -52.16
CA TYR A 7 73.23 -69.90 -52.17
C TYR A 7 72.34 -70.28 -50.98
N GLU A 8 72.06 -69.33 -50.09
CA GLU A 8 71.00 -69.49 -49.08
C GLU A 8 69.62 -69.40 -49.75
N LYS A 9 68.73 -70.32 -49.39
CA LYS A 9 67.35 -70.37 -49.89
C LYS A 9 66.55 -69.22 -49.28
N GLY A 10 66.09 -68.29 -50.12
CA GLY A 10 65.44 -67.04 -49.71
C GLY A 10 64.14 -67.23 -48.91
N SER A 11 64.11 -66.69 -47.68
CA SER A 11 62.91 -66.50 -46.86
C SER A 11 62.14 -65.21 -47.20
N VAL A 12 62.58 -64.50 -48.24
CA VAL A 12 62.04 -63.18 -48.65
C VAL A 12 60.56 -63.25 -49.01
N ALA A 13 60.12 -64.31 -49.69
CA ALA A 13 58.73 -64.45 -50.14
C ALA A 13 57.72 -64.60 -48.97
N PRO A 14 57.88 -65.55 -48.01
CA PRO A 14 56.95 -65.65 -46.87
C PRO A 14 57.01 -64.45 -45.93
N LEU A 15 58.18 -63.80 -45.76
CA LEU A 15 58.30 -62.58 -44.97
C LEU A 15 57.56 -61.39 -45.63
N ALA A 16 57.65 -61.27 -46.95
CA ALA A 16 56.92 -60.26 -47.72
C ALA A 16 55.40 -60.45 -47.61
N VAL A 17 54.91 -61.70 -47.66
CA VAL A 17 53.49 -62.02 -47.47
C VAL A 17 53.01 -61.70 -46.04
N LEU A 18 53.86 -61.95 -45.03
CA LEU A 18 53.53 -61.57 -43.65
C LEU A 18 53.44 -60.05 -43.50
N PHE A 19 54.40 -59.30 -44.04
CA PHE A 19 54.39 -57.84 -44.00
C PHE A 19 53.25 -57.22 -44.80
N THR A 20 52.81 -57.82 -45.92
CA THR A 20 51.62 -57.36 -46.64
C THR A 20 50.33 -57.63 -45.87
N LEU A 21 50.20 -58.79 -45.20
CA LEU A 21 49.07 -59.09 -44.32
C LEU A 21 49.02 -58.15 -43.10
N LEU A 22 50.17 -57.88 -42.47
CA LEU A 22 50.29 -56.93 -41.36
C LEU A 22 49.96 -55.50 -41.81
N SER A 23 50.44 -55.09 -42.98
CA SER A 23 50.12 -53.79 -43.58
C SER A 23 48.61 -53.66 -43.89
N MET A 24 47.99 -54.70 -44.46
CA MET A 24 46.53 -54.74 -44.65
C MET A 24 45.78 -54.67 -43.32
N ALA A 25 46.22 -55.40 -42.28
CA ALA A 25 45.60 -55.36 -40.97
C ALA A 25 45.67 -53.95 -40.34
N PHE A 26 46.82 -53.27 -40.44
CA PHE A 26 46.96 -51.87 -40.00
C PHE A 26 46.07 -50.93 -40.81
N THR A 27 45.99 -51.12 -42.13
CA THR A 27 45.13 -50.30 -43.00
C THR A 27 43.65 -50.47 -42.66
N ILE A 28 43.20 -51.71 -42.42
CA ILE A 28 41.82 -52.02 -42.01
C ILE A 28 41.53 -51.42 -40.62
N ALA A 29 42.44 -51.56 -39.66
CA ALA A 29 42.28 -50.98 -38.32
C ALA A 29 42.24 -49.45 -38.37
N TYR A 30 43.09 -48.82 -39.17
CA TYR A 30 43.09 -47.36 -39.39
C TYR A 30 41.79 -46.88 -40.04
N LEU A 31 41.32 -47.55 -41.10
CA LEU A 31 40.05 -47.21 -41.75
C LEU A 31 38.86 -47.37 -40.81
N ARG A 32 38.83 -48.44 -40.00
CA ARG A 32 37.80 -48.64 -38.97
C ARG A 32 37.83 -47.51 -37.94
N ASN A 33 39.01 -47.15 -37.43
CA ASN A 33 39.15 -46.05 -36.48
C ASN A 33 38.72 -44.70 -37.10
N SER A 34 39.19 -44.39 -38.31
CA SER A 34 38.84 -43.18 -39.04
C SER A 34 37.33 -43.07 -39.28
N SER A 35 36.66 -44.16 -39.67
CA SER A 35 35.20 -44.20 -39.84
C SER A 35 34.44 -43.99 -38.52
N THR A 36 34.98 -44.50 -37.41
CA THR A 36 34.40 -44.36 -36.08
C THR A 36 34.54 -42.90 -35.61
N VAL A 37 35.74 -42.32 -35.75
CA VAL A 37 36.00 -40.91 -35.44
C VAL A 37 35.11 -39.99 -36.27
N ALA A 38 35.01 -40.21 -37.59
CA ALA A 38 34.14 -39.41 -38.45
C ALA A 38 32.65 -39.50 -38.06
N SER A 39 32.19 -40.66 -37.58
CA SER A 39 30.82 -40.84 -37.11
C SER A 39 30.58 -40.14 -35.77
N MET A 40 31.54 -40.20 -34.85
CA MET A 40 31.49 -39.46 -33.58
C MET A 40 31.50 -37.94 -33.80
N GLU A 41 32.33 -37.44 -34.70
CA GLU A 41 32.38 -36.01 -35.02
C GLU A 41 31.07 -35.52 -35.66
N ARG A 42 30.44 -36.31 -36.53
CA ARG A 42 29.10 -35.98 -37.06
C ARG A 42 28.03 -35.94 -35.97
N TYR A 43 28.08 -36.87 -35.02
CA TYR A 43 27.16 -36.88 -33.88
C TYR A 43 27.38 -35.65 -32.98
N ARG A 44 28.63 -35.35 -32.62
CA ARG A 44 28.99 -34.16 -31.82
C ARG A 44 28.56 -32.86 -32.50
N TYR A 45 28.75 -32.77 -33.82
CA TYR A 45 28.30 -31.63 -34.59
C TYR A 45 26.77 -31.52 -34.60
N ALA A 46 26.04 -32.64 -34.77
CA ALA A 46 24.59 -32.67 -34.70
C ALA A 46 24.06 -32.30 -33.30
N GLU A 47 24.77 -32.71 -32.25
CA GLU A 47 24.49 -32.38 -30.85
C GLU A 47 24.66 -30.89 -30.57
N ALA A 48 25.79 -30.30 -30.94
CA ALA A 48 26.01 -28.85 -30.81
C ALA A 48 25.00 -28.04 -31.63
N LYS A 49 24.63 -28.53 -32.83
CA LYS A 49 23.61 -27.91 -33.68
C LYS A 49 22.21 -28.02 -33.06
N ALA A 50 21.87 -29.16 -32.45
CA ALA A 50 20.61 -29.35 -31.75
C ALA A 50 20.53 -28.44 -30.51
N GLN A 51 21.61 -28.29 -29.77
CA GLN A 51 21.67 -27.33 -28.66
C GLN A 51 21.42 -25.90 -29.17
N TYR A 52 22.15 -25.45 -30.20
CA TYR A 52 21.96 -24.12 -30.77
C TYR A 52 20.51 -23.86 -31.24
N LEU A 53 19.85 -24.87 -31.82
CA LEU A 53 18.45 -24.76 -32.21
C LEU A 53 17.50 -24.70 -31.01
N ALA A 54 17.78 -25.45 -29.94
CA ALA A 54 17.03 -25.38 -28.70
C ALA A 54 17.13 -23.97 -28.08
N GLU A 55 18.34 -23.40 -28.02
CA GLU A 55 18.60 -22.03 -27.56
C GLU A 55 17.89 -20.99 -28.43
N ALA A 56 17.85 -21.19 -29.75
CA ALA A 56 17.11 -20.32 -30.65
C ALA A 56 15.60 -20.33 -30.38
N GLY A 57 14.98 -21.52 -30.22
CA GLY A 57 13.57 -21.62 -29.86
C GLY A 57 13.26 -20.98 -28.49
N LEU A 58 14.18 -21.13 -27.54
CA LEU A 58 14.06 -20.53 -26.22
C LEU A 58 14.11 -19.00 -26.28
N ASN A 59 15.01 -18.41 -27.08
CA ASN A 59 15.17 -16.97 -27.18
C ASN A 59 14.14 -16.30 -28.10
N GLU A 60 13.74 -16.93 -29.22
CA GLU A 60 12.75 -16.35 -30.15
C GLU A 60 11.32 -16.37 -29.59
N VAL A 61 11.00 -17.40 -28.81
CA VAL A 61 9.62 -17.64 -28.37
C VAL A 61 9.56 -17.77 -26.85
N GLY A 62 10.37 -18.65 -26.27
CA GLY A 62 10.28 -19.02 -24.87
C GLY A 62 10.34 -17.82 -23.93
N ILE A 63 11.47 -17.10 -23.93
CA ILE A 63 11.72 -15.94 -23.08
C ILE A 63 10.76 -14.78 -23.39
N VAL A 64 10.38 -14.59 -24.66
CA VAL A 64 9.50 -13.48 -25.06
C VAL A 64 8.08 -13.67 -24.55
N VAL A 65 7.58 -14.91 -24.56
CA VAL A 65 6.20 -15.23 -24.15
C VAL A 65 6.11 -15.50 -22.65
N LEU A 66 7.19 -15.95 -22.01
CA LEU A 66 7.21 -16.34 -20.60
C LEU A 66 6.66 -15.26 -19.64
N PRO A 67 6.96 -13.94 -19.79
CA PRO A 67 6.35 -12.87 -19.00
C PRO A 67 4.81 -12.78 -19.08
N SER A 68 4.22 -13.23 -20.18
CA SER A 68 2.79 -13.06 -20.50
C SER A 68 1.91 -14.22 -20.04
N ILE A 69 2.49 -15.31 -19.55
CA ILE A 69 1.73 -16.51 -19.18
C ILE A 69 0.98 -16.28 -17.85
N LYS A 70 -0.34 -16.51 -17.88
CA LYS A 70 -1.23 -16.37 -16.71
C LYS A 70 -1.63 -17.71 -16.09
N SER A 71 -1.27 -18.84 -16.74
CA SER A 71 -1.62 -20.21 -16.35
C SER A 71 -0.39 -21.09 -16.14
N ALA A 72 -0.53 -22.13 -15.31
CA ALA A 72 0.58 -22.88 -14.74
C ALA A 72 1.45 -23.65 -15.75
N ASP A 73 0.91 -24.05 -16.91
CA ASP A 73 1.66 -24.72 -17.98
C ASP A 73 1.12 -24.35 -19.37
N THR A 74 1.99 -24.03 -20.32
CA THR A 74 1.65 -23.81 -21.74
C THR A 74 2.73 -24.40 -22.64
N THR A 75 2.36 -25.28 -23.56
CA THR A 75 3.27 -25.83 -24.58
C THR A 75 3.02 -25.15 -25.92
N MET A 76 4.09 -24.70 -26.57
CA MET A 76 4.05 -24.09 -27.89
C MET A 76 4.90 -24.88 -28.90
N PHE A 77 4.47 -24.85 -30.17
CA PHE A 77 5.18 -25.44 -31.29
C PHE A 77 5.49 -26.95 -31.13
N GLU A 78 4.48 -27.75 -30.80
CA GLU A 78 4.62 -29.22 -30.70
C GLU A 78 5.05 -29.87 -32.03
N GLU A 79 4.54 -29.37 -33.17
CA GLU A 79 4.91 -29.87 -34.51
C GLU A 79 6.31 -29.42 -34.97
N GLY A 80 6.93 -28.48 -34.24
CA GLY A 80 8.24 -27.90 -34.53
C GLY A 80 8.24 -26.81 -35.60
N ARG A 81 9.21 -25.89 -35.50
CA ARG A 81 9.45 -24.83 -36.49
C ARG A 81 10.88 -24.91 -37.02
N ASP A 82 11.01 -24.82 -38.33
CA ASP A 82 12.30 -24.73 -39.04
C ASP A 82 13.03 -23.44 -38.65
N PHE A 83 14.31 -23.55 -38.27
CA PHE A 83 15.14 -22.40 -37.90
C PHE A 83 16.47 -22.38 -38.66
N GLY A 84 16.81 -21.20 -39.18
CA GLY A 84 18.04 -20.90 -39.89
C GLY A 84 18.24 -21.65 -41.22
N LYS A 85 19.19 -21.17 -42.03
CA LYS A 85 19.56 -21.76 -43.32
C LYS A 85 21.07 -21.92 -43.43
N ASP A 86 21.53 -23.03 -44.00
CA ASP A 86 22.95 -23.24 -44.34
C ASP A 86 23.37 -22.42 -45.57
N GLU A 87 24.66 -22.45 -45.92
CA GLU A 87 25.23 -21.76 -47.10
C GLU A 87 24.57 -22.19 -48.42
N ASN A 88 23.87 -23.32 -48.45
CA ASN A 88 23.18 -23.88 -49.60
C ASN A 88 21.66 -23.63 -49.55
N GLY A 89 21.16 -22.91 -48.55
CA GLY A 89 19.75 -22.57 -48.38
C GLY A 89 18.89 -23.67 -47.72
N ASN A 90 19.48 -24.77 -47.25
CA ASN A 90 18.77 -25.84 -46.53
C ASN A 90 18.56 -25.46 -45.07
N VAL A 91 17.45 -25.93 -44.48
CA VAL A 91 17.13 -25.69 -43.07
C VAL A 91 18.17 -26.33 -42.15
N LEU A 92 18.61 -25.59 -41.13
CA LEU A 92 19.60 -26.09 -40.17
C LEU A 92 19.00 -27.19 -39.26
N GLY A 93 17.77 -27.01 -38.82
CA GLY A 93 16.97 -28.01 -38.11
C GLY A 93 15.69 -27.39 -37.56
N GLN A 94 15.06 -28.06 -36.60
CA GLN A 94 13.78 -27.62 -36.02
C GLN A 94 13.92 -27.42 -34.52
N TYR A 95 13.29 -26.38 -33.97
CA TYR A 95 12.97 -26.33 -32.53
C TYR A 95 11.51 -26.73 -32.31
N ARG A 96 11.20 -27.39 -31.20
CA ARG A 96 9.85 -27.86 -30.86
C ARG A 96 9.64 -27.96 -29.35
N ASN A 97 8.41 -28.26 -28.93
CA ASN A 97 8.04 -28.55 -27.55
C ASN A 97 8.50 -27.46 -26.56
N ILE A 98 8.19 -26.21 -26.88
CA ILE A 98 8.54 -25.09 -26.01
C ILE A 98 7.56 -25.09 -24.84
N ASN A 99 7.98 -25.65 -23.71
CA ASN A 99 7.18 -25.78 -22.50
C ASN A 99 7.45 -24.59 -21.58
N LEU A 100 6.41 -23.84 -21.25
CA LEU A 100 6.44 -22.71 -20.32
C LEU A 100 5.67 -23.11 -19.07
N LYS A 101 6.25 -22.91 -17.90
CA LYS A 101 5.61 -23.24 -16.62
C LYS A 101 5.91 -22.23 -15.52
N THR A 102 5.05 -22.22 -14.50
CA THR A 102 5.25 -21.41 -13.29
C THR A 102 5.04 -22.25 -12.04
N ASP A 103 5.97 -22.19 -11.09
CA ASP A 103 5.95 -22.98 -9.85
C ASP A 103 6.37 -22.10 -8.66
N LEU A 104 5.90 -22.41 -7.45
CA LEU A 104 6.31 -21.69 -6.23
C LEU A 104 7.77 -22.01 -5.87
N MET A 105 8.52 -20.97 -5.49
CA MET A 105 9.87 -21.11 -4.96
C MET A 105 9.83 -21.71 -3.54
N GLU A 106 10.79 -22.56 -3.21
CA GLU A 106 10.89 -23.15 -1.86
C GLU A 106 11.06 -22.04 -0.80
N ASN A 107 10.27 -22.09 0.27
CA ASN A 107 10.29 -21.13 1.39
C ASN A 107 10.05 -19.65 1.01
N SER A 108 9.48 -19.37 -0.16
CA SER A 108 9.16 -18.03 -0.62
C SER A 108 7.69 -17.93 -1.05
N THR A 109 7.15 -16.72 -1.04
CA THR A 109 5.81 -16.42 -1.58
C THR A 109 5.84 -16.16 -3.09
N ARG A 110 7.02 -16.21 -3.73
CA ARG A 110 7.18 -15.98 -5.17
C ARG A 110 7.11 -17.25 -5.99
N LYS A 111 6.71 -17.07 -7.24
CA LYS A 111 6.78 -18.10 -8.28
C LYS A 111 8.01 -17.87 -9.14
N TYR A 112 8.67 -18.94 -9.56
CA TYR A 112 9.65 -18.90 -10.63
C TYR A 112 8.98 -19.29 -11.95
N TYR A 113 9.51 -18.75 -13.04
CA TYR A 113 9.06 -18.96 -14.40
C TYR A 113 10.11 -19.80 -15.12
N MET A 114 9.71 -20.91 -15.71
CA MET A 114 10.63 -21.80 -16.41
C MET A 114 10.19 -21.99 -17.84
N ALA A 115 11.13 -21.87 -18.77
CA ALA A 115 10.92 -22.24 -20.17
C ALA A 115 11.91 -23.35 -20.56
N ILE A 116 11.42 -24.36 -21.27
CA ILE A 116 12.20 -25.48 -21.81
C ILE A 116 11.94 -25.55 -23.31
N SER A 117 13.00 -25.66 -24.11
CA SER A 117 12.93 -25.79 -25.56
C SER A 117 13.73 -27.01 -26.02
N GLU A 118 13.22 -27.75 -27.00
CA GLU A 118 13.90 -28.88 -27.62
C GLU A 118 14.36 -28.55 -29.04
N GLY A 119 15.63 -28.78 -29.34
CA GLY A 119 16.18 -28.71 -30.70
C GLY A 119 16.31 -30.10 -31.31
N LEU A 120 15.87 -30.26 -32.55
CA LEU A 120 15.89 -31.49 -33.34
C LEU A 120 16.75 -31.31 -34.59
N VAL A 121 17.77 -32.18 -34.74
CA VAL A 121 18.61 -32.26 -35.94
C VAL A 121 18.55 -33.68 -36.49
N ARG A 122 18.22 -33.78 -37.79
CA ARG A 122 18.26 -35.04 -38.53
C ARG A 122 19.52 -35.10 -39.37
N TYR A 123 20.27 -36.19 -39.26
CA TYR A 123 21.42 -36.43 -40.15
C TYR A 123 21.48 -37.87 -40.64
N LYS A 124 22.04 -38.05 -41.85
CA LYS A 124 22.23 -39.37 -42.45
C LYS A 124 23.57 -39.96 -42.05
N THR A 125 23.52 -41.17 -41.48
CA THR A 125 24.70 -41.98 -41.22
C THR A 125 25.40 -42.38 -42.53
N PRO A 126 26.70 -42.73 -42.49
CA PRO A 126 27.38 -43.33 -43.64
C PRO A 126 26.69 -44.59 -44.19
N SER A 127 25.87 -45.24 -43.37
CA SER A 127 25.06 -46.43 -43.68
C SER A 127 23.74 -46.13 -44.41
N GLY A 128 23.36 -44.85 -44.54
CA GLY A 128 22.11 -44.42 -45.17
C GLY A 128 20.90 -44.31 -44.21
N ASN A 129 21.06 -44.64 -42.93
CA ASN A 129 20.00 -44.48 -41.92
C ASN A 129 19.94 -43.03 -41.45
N GLU A 130 18.73 -42.49 -41.27
CA GLU A 130 18.48 -41.20 -40.62
C GLU A 130 18.48 -41.39 -39.10
N ILE A 131 19.22 -40.52 -38.40
CA ILE A 131 19.24 -40.45 -36.94
C ILE A 131 18.76 -39.06 -36.53
N ASP A 132 17.83 -39.05 -35.58
CA ASP A 132 17.31 -37.86 -34.93
C ASP A 132 18.13 -37.61 -33.65
N VAL A 133 18.80 -36.46 -33.57
CA VAL A 133 19.50 -35.99 -32.38
C VAL A 133 18.69 -34.86 -31.78
N THR A 134 18.43 -34.96 -30.49
CA THR A 134 17.64 -34.00 -29.73
C THR A 134 18.42 -33.50 -28.54
N GLN A 135 18.34 -32.19 -28.28
CA GLN A 135 18.92 -31.53 -27.11
C GLN A 135 17.89 -30.58 -26.52
N SER A 136 17.89 -30.46 -25.20
CA SER A 136 16.94 -29.63 -24.47
C SER A 136 17.68 -28.57 -23.67
N VAL A 137 17.19 -27.34 -23.72
CA VAL A 137 17.74 -26.20 -22.97
C VAL A 137 16.61 -25.61 -22.15
N SER A 138 16.93 -25.25 -20.91
CA SER A 138 16.00 -24.58 -19.99
C SER A 138 16.55 -23.27 -19.48
N THR A 139 15.64 -22.35 -19.22
CA THR A 139 15.90 -21.13 -18.47
C THR A 139 14.94 -21.05 -17.30
N ILE A 140 15.43 -20.53 -16.19
CA ILE A 140 14.61 -20.14 -15.04
C ILE A 140 14.76 -18.64 -14.88
N MET A 141 13.62 -17.97 -14.79
CA MET A 141 13.51 -16.55 -14.53
C MET A 141 12.66 -16.32 -13.29
N VAL A 142 12.93 -15.26 -12.57
CA VAL A 142 12.19 -14.86 -11.36
C VAL A 142 11.64 -13.45 -11.55
N PRO A 143 10.43 -13.18 -11.06
CA PRO A 143 9.84 -11.86 -11.19
C PRO A 143 10.63 -10.85 -10.37
N GLU A 144 10.92 -9.70 -10.98
CA GLU A 144 11.43 -8.53 -10.26
C GLU A 144 10.26 -7.84 -9.56
N GLY A 145 10.44 -7.55 -8.28
CA GLY A 145 9.45 -6.80 -7.52
C GLY A 145 9.88 -5.38 -7.26
N PHE A 146 8.94 -4.58 -6.76
CA PHE A 146 9.21 -3.19 -6.45
C PHE A 146 10.14 -3.01 -5.24
N GLU A 147 10.36 -4.05 -4.43
CA GLU A 147 11.35 -4.05 -3.35
C GLU A 147 12.82 -4.02 -3.83
N ASP A 148 13.08 -4.22 -5.12
CA ASP A 148 14.43 -4.10 -5.69
C ASP A 148 14.88 -2.62 -5.78
N PHE A 149 13.95 -1.68 -5.74
CA PHE A 149 14.25 -0.26 -5.77
C PHE A 149 14.49 0.27 -4.35
N MET A 150 15.64 0.91 -4.14
CA MET A 150 15.82 1.79 -3.00
C MET A 150 14.87 2.98 -3.08
N TYR A 151 14.72 3.54 -4.29
CA TYR A 151 13.82 4.65 -4.55
C TYR A 151 13.18 4.49 -5.93
N PHE A 152 11.85 4.42 -5.96
CA PHE A 152 11.03 4.45 -7.17
C PHE A 152 9.97 5.55 -7.04
N THR A 153 9.83 6.38 -8.07
CA THR A 153 8.66 7.25 -8.21
C THR A 153 8.04 7.16 -9.60
N ASN A 154 6.71 7.12 -9.66
CA ASN A 154 6.02 7.21 -10.95
C ASN A 154 6.06 8.65 -11.51
N GLU A 155 5.91 9.65 -10.65
CA GLU A 155 6.00 11.06 -11.01
C GLU A 155 6.93 11.78 -10.02
N GLU A 156 7.92 12.53 -10.51
CA GLU A 156 8.77 13.42 -9.70
C GLU A 156 8.04 14.75 -9.37
N LEU A 157 6.80 14.61 -8.91
CA LEU A 157 5.93 15.70 -8.47
C LEU A 157 5.67 15.58 -6.97
N PRO A 158 5.53 16.71 -6.26
CA PRO A 158 5.33 16.68 -4.82
C PRO A 158 3.95 16.17 -4.41
N THR A 159 3.90 15.37 -3.33
CA THR A 159 2.66 15.03 -2.62
C THR A 159 2.67 15.52 -1.17
N GLY A 160 1.47 15.80 -0.65
CA GLY A 160 1.22 16.43 0.65
C GLY A 160 0.96 17.95 0.54
N PRO A 161 0.21 18.55 1.48
CA PRO A 161 -0.25 19.94 1.39
C PRO A 161 0.84 20.93 1.86
N PRO A 162 1.17 22.00 1.14
CA PRO A 162 0.70 22.32 -0.20
C PRO A 162 1.49 21.54 -1.26
N ASN A 163 0.77 20.96 -2.19
CA ASN A 163 1.27 20.27 -3.37
C ASN A 163 1.49 21.30 -4.53
N GLU A 164 1.73 20.81 -5.74
CA GLU A 164 1.92 21.66 -6.93
C GLU A 164 0.71 22.56 -7.23
N ASP A 165 -0.50 22.02 -7.13
CA ASP A 165 -1.77 22.72 -7.36
C ASP A 165 -2.08 23.74 -6.26
N LEU A 166 -1.53 23.52 -5.06
CA LEU A 166 -1.88 24.22 -3.83
C LEU A 166 -0.79 25.18 -3.33
N ASN A 167 0.27 25.51 -4.11
CA ASN A 167 1.19 26.67 -3.92
C ASN A 167 2.50 26.55 -4.76
N ASN A 168 2.47 26.02 -5.99
CA ASN A 168 3.69 25.80 -6.81
C ASN A 168 4.77 25.03 -6.03
N GLY A 169 4.38 23.98 -5.31
CA GLY A 169 5.34 23.08 -4.65
C GLY A 169 6.41 22.61 -5.63
N THR A 170 7.68 22.67 -5.25
CA THR A 170 8.80 22.13 -6.03
C THR A 170 9.57 21.13 -5.18
N ILE A 171 10.01 20.05 -5.81
CA ILE A 171 10.81 19.02 -5.15
C ILE A 171 12.03 18.72 -6.00
N ASN A 172 13.19 18.74 -5.37
CA ASN A 172 14.49 18.61 -6.04
C ASN A 172 15.42 17.75 -5.18
N PHE A 173 16.39 17.09 -5.82
CA PHE A 173 17.52 16.44 -5.17
C PHE A 173 18.60 17.46 -4.84
N GLY A 174 19.15 17.45 -3.62
CA GLY A 174 20.16 18.42 -3.18
C GLY A 174 21.23 17.82 -2.28
N ALA A 175 22.02 18.69 -1.64
CA ALA A 175 23.19 18.32 -0.81
C ALA A 175 22.94 17.36 0.36
N GLY A 176 21.68 17.16 0.75
CA GLY A 176 21.30 16.28 1.85
C GLY A 176 20.69 14.95 1.39
N ASP A 177 20.55 14.71 0.09
CA ASP A 177 20.05 13.43 -0.41
C ASP A 177 21.23 12.49 -0.69
N LYS A 178 21.17 11.28 -0.13
CA LYS A 178 22.09 10.18 -0.44
C LYS A 178 21.34 9.11 -1.21
N LEU A 179 21.91 8.64 -2.30
CA LEU A 179 21.30 7.65 -3.19
C LEU A 179 22.18 6.40 -3.24
N GLU A 180 21.61 5.27 -2.83
CA GLU A 180 22.24 3.95 -2.76
C GLU A 180 21.32 2.94 -3.46
N GLY A 181 21.87 1.83 -3.95
CA GLY A 181 21.08 0.77 -4.60
C GLY A 181 20.44 1.21 -5.92
N LYS A 182 19.24 0.69 -6.22
CA LYS A 182 18.54 0.96 -7.48
C LYS A 182 17.58 2.14 -7.33
N VAL A 183 17.80 3.20 -8.11
CA VAL A 183 16.99 4.43 -8.11
C VAL A 183 16.34 4.61 -9.46
N HIS A 184 15.02 4.78 -9.48
CA HIS A 184 14.24 4.89 -10.70
C HIS A 184 13.20 6.01 -10.63
N THR A 185 13.01 6.70 -11.75
CA THR A 185 11.84 7.58 -11.95
C THR A 185 11.25 7.38 -13.34
N ASN A 186 9.93 7.26 -13.39
CA ASN A 186 9.19 7.32 -14.65
C ASN A 186 9.14 8.75 -15.22
N GLY A 187 9.40 9.77 -14.38
CA GLY A 187 9.47 11.19 -14.75
C GLY A 187 10.91 11.67 -14.98
N THR A 188 11.18 12.95 -14.69
CA THR A 188 12.50 13.56 -14.88
C THR A 188 13.16 13.90 -13.54
N PHE A 189 14.49 13.78 -13.47
CA PHE A 189 15.25 14.23 -12.29
C PHE A 189 15.39 15.74 -12.27
N ASN A 190 15.15 16.35 -11.10
CA ASN A 190 15.40 17.77 -10.86
C ASN A 190 16.37 17.96 -9.70
N PHE A 191 17.43 18.72 -9.93
CA PHE A 191 18.45 19.05 -8.94
C PHE A 191 18.29 20.46 -8.39
N SER A 192 18.68 20.62 -7.13
CA SER A 192 18.58 21.87 -6.39
C SER A 192 19.67 22.86 -6.82
N ASN A 193 19.37 24.16 -6.68
CA ASN A 193 20.38 25.23 -6.78
C ASN A 193 21.29 25.32 -5.55
N TYR A 194 21.11 24.45 -4.55
CA TYR A 194 21.81 24.49 -3.27
C TYR A 194 22.54 23.16 -2.98
N GLY A 195 23.37 22.75 -3.93
CA GLY A 195 24.24 21.57 -3.87
C GLY A 195 23.61 20.30 -4.45
N CYS A 196 24.38 19.21 -4.44
CA CYS A 196 24.11 17.97 -5.19
C CYS A 196 23.98 16.76 -4.30
N PRO A 197 23.16 15.77 -4.68
CA PRO A 197 23.10 14.52 -3.95
C PRO A 197 24.44 13.80 -3.96
N GLU A 198 24.66 13.01 -2.92
CA GLU A 198 25.75 12.03 -2.85
C GLU A 198 25.22 10.71 -3.42
N ILE A 199 25.91 10.14 -4.41
CA ILE A 199 25.48 8.91 -5.09
C ILE A 199 26.56 7.86 -4.94
N ASP A 200 26.17 6.66 -4.50
CA ASP A 200 27.09 5.53 -4.41
C ASP A 200 27.58 5.11 -5.81
N PRO A 201 28.89 4.89 -6.04
CA PRO A 201 29.42 4.44 -7.32
C PRO A 201 28.86 3.11 -7.84
N ASN A 202 28.26 2.29 -6.96
CA ASN A 202 27.61 1.02 -7.26
C ASN A 202 26.07 1.15 -7.40
N ALA A 203 25.52 2.35 -7.28
CA ALA A 203 24.10 2.59 -7.49
C ALA A 203 23.72 2.39 -8.97
N GLU A 204 22.49 1.94 -9.20
CA GLU A 204 21.92 1.80 -10.54
C GLU A 204 20.83 2.86 -10.72
N ILE A 205 21.05 3.82 -11.61
CA ILE A 205 20.10 4.92 -11.84
C ILE A 205 19.43 4.77 -13.19
N THR A 206 18.11 4.71 -13.19
CA THR A 206 17.33 4.47 -14.41
C THR A 206 16.24 5.52 -14.62
N ILE A 207 16.07 5.92 -15.87
CA ILE A 207 15.01 6.81 -16.35
C ILE A 207 14.28 6.18 -17.53
N THR A 208 13.13 6.72 -17.94
CA THR A 208 12.36 6.17 -19.05
C THR A 208 12.70 6.80 -20.39
N TYR A 209 12.52 6.06 -21.49
CA TYR A 209 12.60 6.63 -22.85
C TYR A 209 11.67 7.83 -23.02
N ASP A 210 10.46 7.77 -22.45
CA ASP A 210 9.49 8.86 -22.49
C ASP A 210 10.00 10.12 -21.77
N ALA A 211 10.69 9.96 -20.63
CA ALA A 211 11.29 11.09 -19.92
C ALA A 211 12.44 11.73 -20.70
N VAL A 212 13.21 10.91 -21.43
CA VAL A 212 14.27 11.39 -22.32
C VAL A 212 13.70 12.15 -23.51
N GLU A 213 12.62 11.65 -24.13
CA GLU A 213 12.00 12.28 -25.31
C GLU A 213 11.21 13.55 -24.98
N ASN A 214 10.56 13.61 -23.81
CA ASN A 214 9.72 14.74 -23.39
C ASN A 214 10.48 15.85 -22.62
N GLY A 215 11.74 15.63 -22.25
CA GLY A 215 12.57 16.58 -21.48
C GLY A 215 13.95 16.83 -22.09
N ASP A 216 14.83 17.53 -21.35
CA ASP A 216 16.24 17.78 -21.74
C ASP A 216 17.12 16.52 -21.52
N GLY A 217 16.70 15.37 -22.06
CA GLY A 217 17.41 14.10 -21.92
C GLY A 217 17.14 13.36 -20.60
N GLY A 218 15.94 13.52 -20.03
CA GLY A 218 15.53 12.86 -18.78
C GLY A 218 15.90 13.61 -17.50
N ILE A 219 16.62 14.73 -17.62
CA ILE A 219 16.95 15.65 -16.54
C ILE A 219 16.20 16.95 -16.78
N GLY A 220 15.31 17.32 -15.86
CA GLY A 220 14.51 18.55 -15.97
C GLY A 220 15.27 19.80 -15.53
N SER A 221 16.19 19.68 -14.56
CA SER A 221 17.08 20.77 -14.17
C SER A 221 18.34 20.27 -13.49
N TRP A 222 19.50 20.77 -13.91
CA TRP A 222 20.81 20.48 -13.29
C TRP A 222 21.09 21.31 -12.02
N GLY A 223 20.35 22.40 -11.81
CA GLY A 223 20.53 23.26 -10.64
C GLY A 223 21.98 23.72 -10.44
N ALA A 224 22.52 23.50 -9.24
CA ALA A 224 23.92 23.77 -8.89
C ALA A 224 24.87 22.60 -9.18
N CYS A 225 24.34 21.48 -9.65
CA CYS A 225 25.13 20.35 -10.09
C CYS A 225 25.68 20.65 -11.47
N GLY A 226 27.00 20.63 -11.59
CA GLY A 226 27.64 20.66 -12.91
C GLY A 226 27.02 19.58 -13.80
N ASP A 227 27.07 19.82 -15.11
CA ASP A 227 26.70 18.83 -16.12
C ASP A 227 27.32 17.46 -15.85
N ALA A 228 26.58 16.37 -16.15
CA ALA A 228 26.91 14.93 -16.23
C ALA A 228 27.73 14.25 -15.09
N SER A 229 28.63 14.97 -14.42
CA SER A 229 29.53 14.54 -13.34
C SER A 229 28.86 13.89 -12.14
N VAL A 230 27.56 14.10 -11.94
CA VAL A 230 26.80 13.46 -10.85
C VAL A 230 26.64 11.95 -11.09
N PHE A 231 26.65 11.51 -12.35
CA PHE A 231 26.45 10.11 -12.74
C PHE A 231 27.70 9.46 -13.35
N GLU A 232 28.78 10.22 -13.51
CA GLU A 232 30.02 9.75 -14.13
C GLU A 232 31.07 9.41 -13.07
N PHE A 233 31.53 8.17 -13.08
CA PHE A 233 32.55 7.66 -12.16
C PHE A 233 33.75 7.14 -12.95
N THR A 234 34.93 7.12 -12.32
CA THR A 234 36.16 6.60 -12.92
C THR A 234 36.60 5.36 -12.15
N ASN A 235 36.80 4.24 -12.85
CA ASN A 235 37.25 2.99 -12.26
C ASN A 235 38.76 3.03 -11.89
N GLU A 236 39.26 1.97 -11.26
CA GLU A 236 40.67 1.84 -10.87
C GLU A 236 41.65 1.88 -12.07
N ASP A 237 41.16 1.52 -13.27
CA ASP A 237 41.92 1.53 -14.52
C ASP A 237 41.93 2.90 -15.23
N GLY A 238 41.22 3.90 -14.69
CA GLY A 238 41.13 5.25 -15.24
C GLY A 238 40.09 5.42 -16.36
N GLU A 239 39.19 4.45 -16.56
CA GLU A 239 38.08 4.53 -17.50
C GLU A 239 36.84 5.13 -16.83
N THR A 240 36.23 6.12 -17.49
CA THR A 240 34.98 6.74 -17.03
C THR A 240 33.78 5.90 -17.49
N TYR A 241 32.86 5.62 -16.57
CA TYR A 241 31.57 4.98 -16.84
C TYR A 241 30.42 5.81 -16.25
N SER A 242 29.24 5.69 -16.87
CA SER A 242 28.01 6.32 -16.38
C SER A 242 27.15 5.26 -15.70
N ILE A 243 26.58 5.60 -14.54
CA ILE A 243 25.59 4.75 -13.85
C ILE A 243 24.14 5.05 -14.26
N LEU A 244 23.94 6.11 -15.06
CA LEU A 244 22.63 6.46 -15.62
C LEU A 244 22.33 5.62 -16.86
N ASP A 245 21.21 4.90 -16.84
CA ASP A 245 20.69 4.11 -17.95
C ASP A 245 19.23 4.48 -18.27
N THR A 246 18.77 4.14 -19.48
CA THR A 246 17.41 4.41 -19.96
C THR A 246 16.67 3.11 -20.28
N ILE A 247 15.52 2.92 -19.63
CA ILE A 247 14.68 1.73 -19.76
C ILE A 247 13.27 2.07 -20.26
N SER A 248 12.48 1.05 -20.56
CA SER A 248 11.04 1.24 -20.83
C SER A 248 10.30 1.67 -19.57
N ARG A 249 9.21 2.42 -19.76
CA ARG A 249 8.33 2.83 -18.66
C ARG A 249 7.83 1.61 -17.89
N ILE A 250 7.92 1.68 -16.56
CA ILE A 250 7.34 0.70 -15.64
C ILE A 250 5.89 1.11 -15.38
N ASP A 251 4.95 0.19 -15.53
CA ASP A 251 3.53 0.52 -15.36
C ASP A 251 3.17 0.80 -13.90
N TRP A 252 2.34 1.82 -13.70
CA TRP A 252 1.92 2.27 -12.38
C TRP A 252 0.46 2.79 -12.37
N PRO A 253 -0.34 2.44 -11.34
CA PRO A 253 -0.07 1.43 -10.33
C PRO A 253 -0.05 0.02 -10.96
N PRO A 254 0.71 -0.94 -10.40
CA PRO A 254 0.74 -2.31 -10.93
C PRO A 254 -0.67 -2.92 -10.96
N LEU A 255 -1.01 -3.71 -12.00
CA LEU A 255 -2.35 -4.30 -12.16
C LEU A 255 -2.72 -5.19 -10.96
N THR A 256 -1.71 -5.83 -10.36
CA THR A 256 -1.84 -6.67 -9.18
C THR A 256 -1.45 -5.99 -7.86
N SER A 257 -1.23 -4.66 -7.91
CA SER A 257 -0.71 -3.77 -6.85
C SER A 257 -1.00 -4.23 -5.43
N ALA A 258 -2.22 -4.15 -4.92
CA ALA A 258 -2.54 -4.63 -3.58
C ALA A 258 -3.31 -5.96 -3.57
N SER A 259 -3.91 -6.34 -4.69
CA SER A 259 -4.85 -7.47 -4.79
C SER A 259 -4.20 -8.81 -4.45
N ASN A 260 -2.95 -9.03 -4.86
CA ASN A 260 -2.24 -10.27 -4.55
C ASN A 260 -2.03 -10.43 -3.03
N ALA A 261 -1.52 -9.39 -2.36
CA ALA A 261 -1.34 -9.38 -0.91
C ALA A 261 -2.69 -9.57 -0.18
N LYS A 262 -3.72 -8.81 -0.55
CA LYS A 262 -5.06 -8.92 0.05
C LYS A 262 -5.65 -10.33 -0.07
N SER A 263 -5.49 -10.98 -1.21
CA SER A 263 -6.02 -12.34 -1.44
C SER A 263 -5.31 -13.44 -0.63
N HIS A 264 -4.09 -13.17 -0.15
CA HIS A 264 -3.29 -14.08 0.70
C HIS A 264 -3.20 -13.60 2.15
N ALA A 265 -4.11 -12.70 2.56
CA ALA A 265 -4.20 -12.20 3.93
C ALA A 265 -4.30 -13.35 4.94
N SER A 266 -3.32 -13.42 5.85
CA SER A 266 -3.34 -14.36 6.98
C SER A 266 -4.26 -13.86 8.09
N ASN A 267 -4.36 -12.54 8.24
CA ASN A 267 -5.27 -11.88 9.17
C ASN A 267 -5.96 -10.70 8.47
N ILE A 268 -7.29 -10.64 8.57
CA ILE A 268 -8.11 -9.56 8.01
C ILE A 268 -8.64 -8.72 9.18
N ILE A 269 -8.07 -7.52 9.32
CA ILE A 269 -8.40 -6.53 10.33
C ILE A 269 -9.51 -5.65 9.76
N THR A 270 -10.74 -5.87 10.22
CA THR A 270 -11.93 -5.19 9.67
C THR A 270 -12.16 -3.85 10.38
N ALA A 271 -12.01 -2.74 9.66
CA ALA A 271 -12.16 -1.38 10.18
C ALA A 271 -13.39 -0.63 9.60
N ASP A 272 -14.14 -1.25 8.67
CA ASP A 272 -15.39 -0.71 8.08
C ASP A 272 -16.67 -1.19 8.79
N SER A 273 -16.56 -1.97 9.87
CA SER A 273 -17.71 -2.63 10.52
C SER A 273 -18.77 -1.69 11.11
N LYS A 274 -18.44 -0.40 11.27
CA LYS A 274 -19.31 0.64 11.83
C LYS A 274 -19.79 1.65 10.79
N ILE A 275 -19.56 1.37 9.51
CA ILE A 275 -20.11 2.12 8.39
C ILE A 275 -21.39 1.41 7.96
N THR A 276 -22.53 2.08 8.16
CA THR A 276 -23.86 1.48 7.97
C THR A 276 -24.58 2.03 6.75
N PHE A 277 -24.20 3.21 6.26
CA PHE A 277 -24.91 3.95 5.21
C PHE A 277 -26.44 4.00 5.45
N SER A 278 -26.87 3.97 6.72
CA SER A 278 -28.27 4.14 7.09
C SER A 278 -28.57 5.63 7.31
N PRO A 279 -29.70 6.17 6.82
CA PRO A 279 -30.11 7.54 7.14
C PRO A 279 -30.32 7.77 8.64
N SER A 280 -30.66 6.71 9.39
CA SER A 280 -30.94 6.76 10.84
C SER A 280 -29.72 6.56 11.73
N LYS A 281 -28.55 6.24 11.16
CA LYS A 281 -27.30 5.97 11.91
C LYS A 281 -26.16 6.77 11.35
N LYS A 282 -25.37 7.36 12.24
CA LYS A 282 -24.13 8.02 11.87
C LYS A 282 -23.05 6.97 11.65
N ASP A 283 -22.30 7.12 10.54
CA ASP A 283 -21.16 6.26 10.29
C ASP A 283 -20.04 6.59 11.28
N THR A 284 -19.29 5.57 11.70
CA THR A 284 -18.12 5.71 12.57
C THR A 284 -16.96 4.94 11.95
N LEU A 285 -15.82 5.59 11.74
CA LEU A 285 -14.63 4.91 11.24
C LEU A 285 -13.89 4.22 12.39
N ILE A 286 -13.03 3.27 12.06
CA ILE A 286 -12.18 2.57 13.02
C ILE A 286 -10.73 2.75 12.62
N MET A 287 -9.89 3.11 13.59
CA MET A 287 -8.43 3.12 13.44
C MET A 287 -7.85 1.83 14.04
N SER A 288 -6.79 1.30 13.42
CA SER A 288 -6.09 0.10 13.91
C SER A 288 -4.64 0.44 14.28
N GLU A 289 -4.11 -0.14 15.36
CA GLU A 289 -2.67 -0.11 15.69
C GLU A 289 -2.10 -1.52 15.60
N ILE A 290 -0.99 -1.65 14.86
CA ILE A 290 -0.12 -2.82 14.85
C ILE A 290 1.18 -2.43 15.56
N HIS A 291 1.37 -2.98 16.76
CA HIS A 291 2.59 -2.77 17.55
C HIS A 291 3.39 -4.07 17.59
N PHE A 292 4.46 -4.13 16.82
CA PHE A 292 5.39 -5.25 16.81
C PHE A 292 6.16 -5.35 18.13
N ALA A 293 6.33 -6.57 18.62
CA ALA A 293 7.00 -6.87 19.87
C ALA A 293 7.67 -8.24 19.81
N ASP A 294 8.44 -8.59 20.84
CA ASP A 294 9.14 -9.88 20.94
C ASP A 294 8.24 -11.07 20.55
N ASN A 295 8.59 -11.71 19.44
CA ASN A 295 7.89 -12.89 18.92
C ASN A 295 6.42 -12.67 18.52
N GLY A 296 6.03 -11.50 18.03
CA GLY A 296 4.71 -11.29 17.44
C GLY A 296 4.32 -9.82 17.28
N TYR A 297 3.02 -9.54 17.37
CA TYR A 297 2.50 -8.18 17.33
C TYR A 297 1.23 -8.05 18.19
N TYR A 298 0.99 -6.85 18.70
CA TYR A 298 -0.28 -6.48 19.32
C TYR A 298 -1.16 -5.77 18.30
N LEU A 299 -2.45 -6.10 18.31
CA LEU A 299 -3.48 -5.41 17.56
C LEU A 299 -4.47 -4.74 18.51
N THR A 300 -4.77 -3.47 18.26
CA THR A 300 -5.83 -2.72 18.95
C THR A 300 -6.65 -1.95 17.93
N GLN A 301 -7.95 -1.79 18.15
CA GLN A 301 -8.80 -0.93 17.32
C GLN A 301 -9.70 -0.03 18.17
N TRP A 302 -9.95 1.19 17.71
CA TRP A 302 -10.79 2.18 18.39
C TRP A 302 -11.56 3.07 17.42
N TRP A 303 -12.58 3.77 17.93
CA TRP A 303 -13.36 4.74 17.15
C TRP A 303 -12.50 5.89 16.65
N TYR A 304 -12.69 6.22 15.38
CA TYR A 304 -12.02 7.30 14.69
C TYR A 304 -13.11 8.13 14.01
N LEU A 305 -13.30 9.37 14.44
CA LEU A 305 -14.34 10.25 13.92
C LEU A 305 -13.70 11.55 13.44
N ILE A 306 -13.56 11.68 12.12
CA ILE A 306 -13.01 12.87 11.49
C ILE A 306 -14.05 14.00 11.67
N PRO A 307 -13.68 15.12 12.33
CA PRO A 307 -14.56 16.28 12.42
C PRO A 307 -14.80 16.90 11.04
N PRO A 308 -16.00 17.47 10.77
CA PRO A 308 -17.01 17.86 11.75
C PRO A 308 -17.87 16.71 12.28
N VAL A 309 -17.95 16.63 13.61
CA VAL A 309 -18.80 15.71 14.35
C VAL A 309 -20.02 16.47 14.83
N GLY A 310 -21.18 16.16 14.24
CA GLY A 310 -22.45 16.74 14.71
C GLY A 310 -22.90 16.14 16.04
N GLY A 311 -23.62 16.94 16.82
CA GLY A 311 -24.22 16.52 18.08
C GLY A 311 -25.19 15.33 17.94
N PRO A 312 -25.69 14.77 19.06
CA PRO A 312 -26.55 13.60 19.06
C PRO A 312 -27.77 13.78 18.14
N PRO A 313 -28.27 12.70 17.48
CA PRO A 313 -29.47 12.79 16.67
C PRO A 313 -30.62 13.39 17.48
N ASN A 314 -31.30 14.37 16.89
CA ASN A 314 -32.45 15.02 17.51
C ASN A 314 -33.76 14.72 16.78
N GLU A 315 -33.73 13.95 15.70
CA GLU A 315 -34.87 13.59 14.87
C GLU A 315 -34.91 12.05 14.69
N PHE A 316 -36.08 11.46 14.87
CA PHE A 316 -36.27 10.01 14.86
C PHE A 316 -37.56 9.64 14.12
N ASP A 317 -37.50 8.59 13.31
CA ASP A 317 -38.66 8.07 12.58
C ASP A 317 -39.52 7.16 13.47
N TYR A 318 -40.83 7.40 13.50
CA TYR A 318 -41.82 6.60 14.23
C TYR A 318 -43.11 6.44 13.42
N HIS A 319 -43.97 5.53 13.88
CA HIS A 319 -45.36 5.42 13.44
C HIS A 319 -46.30 5.96 14.50
N TRP A 320 -47.36 6.67 14.09
CA TRP A 320 -48.36 7.16 15.01
C TRP A 320 -49.34 6.05 15.41
N ASP A 321 -49.52 5.83 16.71
CA ASP A 321 -50.57 4.95 17.23
C ASP A 321 -51.81 5.75 17.62
N ALA A 322 -52.84 5.69 16.77
CA ALA A 322 -54.13 6.34 16.97
C ALA A 322 -55.16 5.42 17.67
N THR A 323 -54.92 4.11 17.69
CA THR A 323 -55.91 3.14 18.16
C THR A 323 -55.82 2.89 19.66
N THR A 324 -54.61 2.93 20.22
CA THR A 324 -54.39 2.71 21.64
C THR A 324 -54.77 3.94 22.45
N ASN A 325 -55.75 3.76 23.34
CA ASN A 325 -56.36 4.81 24.15
C ASN A 325 -56.64 4.29 25.57
N GLY A 326 -56.53 5.16 26.59
CA GLY A 326 -56.94 4.81 27.95
C GLY A 326 -56.21 5.57 29.06
N ILE A 327 -56.94 5.92 30.13
CA ILE A 327 -56.36 6.50 31.34
C ILE A 327 -55.47 5.42 31.99
N ASN A 328 -54.18 5.72 32.13
CA ASN A 328 -53.10 4.83 32.63
C ASN A 328 -52.60 3.72 31.69
N ASN A 329 -52.90 3.79 30.38
CA ASN A 329 -52.23 2.92 29.42
C ASN A 329 -50.92 3.58 28.95
N PHE A 330 -49.78 2.97 29.25
CA PHE A 330 -48.43 3.42 28.85
C PHE A 330 -47.73 2.45 27.90
N ASP A 331 -48.47 1.45 27.39
CA ASP A 331 -47.95 0.52 26.41
C ASP A 331 -48.07 1.15 25.02
N VAL A 332 -47.01 1.01 24.23
CA VAL A 332 -46.95 1.41 22.82
C VAL A 332 -46.15 0.34 22.09
N ASP A 333 -46.56 -0.01 20.88
CA ASP A 333 -45.87 -1.02 20.08
C ASP A 333 -44.47 -0.53 19.68
N ALA A 334 -43.56 -1.46 19.45
CA ALA A 334 -42.22 -1.14 18.98
C ALA A 334 -42.29 -0.29 17.70
N GLY A 335 -41.51 0.79 17.63
CA GLY A 335 -41.52 1.72 16.51
C GLY A 335 -42.66 2.74 16.51
N HIS A 336 -43.49 2.80 17.55
CA HIS A 336 -44.64 3.71 17.62
C HIS A 336 -44.51 4.80 18.68
N VAL A 337 -45.23 5.90 18.44
CA VAL A 337 -45.38 7.05 19.35
C VAL A 337 -46.84 7.46 19.45
N ARG A 338 -47.26 7.92 20.63
CA ARG A 338 -48.62 8.43 20.85
C ARG A 338 -48.74 9.36 22.04
N LEU A 339 -49.86 10.06 22.12
CA LEU A 339 -50.28 10.69 23.38
C LEU A 339 -50.77 9.62 24.36
N GLY A 340 -50.55 9.84 25.65
CA GLY A 340 -51.09 8.96 26.70
C GLY A 340 -52.55 9.26 26.99
N TRP A 341 -52.80 10.34 27.74
CA TRP A 341 -54.15 10.83 28.04
C TRP A 341 -54.58 11.78 26.93
N GLY A 342 -55.79 11.60 26.38
CA GLY A 342 -56.30 12.48 25.33
C GLY A 342 -55.85 12.16 23.90
N ASN A 343 -55.41 10.92 23.60
CA ASN A 343 -55.02 10.46 22.25
C ASN A 343 -56.21 10.29 21.27
N VAL A 344 -57.25 11.12 21.42
CA VAL A 344 -58.45 11.12 20.58
C VAL A 344 -58.54 12.48 19.89
N PHE A 345 -58.51 12.46 18.56
CA PHE A 345 -58.71 13.65 17.75
C PHE A 345 -60.22 13.93 17.55
N LEU A 346 -60.63 15.18 17.72
CA LEU A 346 -61.99 15.65 17.46
C LEU A 346 -61.98 16.66 16.31
N ASP A 347 -62.72 16.36 15.25
CA ASP A 347 -62.88 17.24 14.09
C ASP A 347 -63.38 18.64 14.50
N GLY A 348 -62.67 19.68 14.06
CA GLY A 348 -62.90 21.08 14.41
C GLY A 348 -62.45 21.51 15.81
N ALA A 349 -61.94 20.61 16.64
CA ALA A 349 -61.49 20.88 18.01
C ALA A 349 -60.04 20.46 18.29
N GLY A 350 -59.45 19.55 17.50
CA GLY A 350 -58.09 19.07 17.70
C GLY A 350 -57.98 17.90 18.68
N TYR A 351 -56.75 17.64 19.17
CA TYR A 351 -56.52 16.75 20.31
C TYR A 351 -56.86 17.49 21.62
N GLY A 352 -57.49 16.80 22.57
CA GLY A 352 -57.76 17.37 23.89
C GLY A 352 -56.52 17.37 24.77
N ASP A 353 -56.23 18.50 25.44
CA ASP A 353 -55.05 18.78 26.29
C ASP A 353 -54.38 17.53 26.89
N PRO A 354 -53.38 16.96 26.19
CA PRO A 354 -52.74 15.73 26.65
C PRO A 354 -51.72 16.05 27.73
N GLU A 355 -51.64 15.20 28.75
CA GLU A 355 -50.71 15.40 29.88
C GLU A 355 -49.40 14.61 29.74
N VAL A 356 -49.35 13.59 28.88
CA VAL A 356 -48.13 12.79 28.67
C VAL A 356 -47.98 12.36 27.21
N LEU A 357 -46.74 12.32 26.74
CA LEU A 357 -46.30 11.68 25.50
C LEU A 357 -45.66 10.32 25.84
N VAL A 358 -46.01 9.27 25.09
CA VAL A 358 -45.48 7.91 25.28
C VAL A 358 -44.77 7.47 24.00
N ILE A 359 -43.52 7.04 24.14
CA ILE A 359 -42.61 6.75 23.03
C ILE A 359 -41.99 5.38 23.23
N SER A 360 -42.03 4.53 22.20
CA SER A 360 -41.27 3.29 22.19
C SER A 360 -39.77 3.59 22.22
N PRO A 361 -38.93 2.84 22.95
CA PRO A 361 -37.48 3.02 22.90
C PRO A 361 -36.88 2.56 21.56
N THR A 362 -37.63 1.78 20.79
CA THR A 362 -37.26 1.37 19.43
C THR A 362 -37.95 2.26 18.40
N THR A 363 -37.21 2.79 17.43
CA THR A 363 -37.71 3.61 16.31
C THR A 363 -38.48 2.79 15.27
N GLY A 364 -39.20 3.45 14.36
CA GLY A 364 -39.94 2.82 13.26
C GLY A 364 -39.08 2.00 12.30
N VAL A 365 -37.76 2.24 12.29
CA VAL A 365 -36.77 1.47 11.50
C VAL A 365 -36.06 0.37 12.32
N GLY A 366 -36.40 0.22 13.61
CA GLY A 366 -35.87 -0.83 14.48
C GLY A 366 -34.64 -0.47 15.30
N ASP A 367 -34.30 0.81 15.43
CA ASP A 367 -33.12 1.27 16.18
C ASP A 367 -33.46 1.54 17.65
N ASP A 368 -32.59 1.12 18.58
CA ASP A 368 -32.74 1.41 20.02
C ASP A 368 -32.18 2.80 20.35
N VAL A 369 -33.07 3.71 20.77
CA VAL A 369 -32.76 5.11 21.12
C VAL A 369 -33.08 5.42 22.58
N PHE A 370 -33.19 4.39 23.43
CA PHE A 370 -33.54 4.54 24.85
C PHE A 370 -32.70 5.60 25.57
N SER A 371 -31.37 5.55 25.42
CA SER A 371 -30.45 6.47 26.10
C SER A 371 -30.68 7.93 25.70
N LEU A 372 -30.87 8.19 24.41
CA LEU A 372 -31.13 9.53 23.86
C LEU A 372 -32.45 10.10 24.38
N LEU A 373 -33.53 9.31 24.30
CA LEU A 373 -34.84 9.73 24.76
C LEU A 373 -34.90 9.93 26.28
N SER A 374 -34.19 9.08 27.05
CA SER A 374 -34.10 9.20 28.52
C SER A 374 -33.30 10.40 29.01
N GLY A 375 -32.54 11.05 28.11
CA GLY A 375 -31.73 12.23 28.41
C GLY A 375 -32.46 13.56 28.26
N TRP A 376 -33.71 13.57 27.78
CA TRP A 376 -34.46 14.81 27.57
C TRP A 376 -34.84 15.51 28.88
N ALA A 377 -34.67 16.82 28.89
CA ALA A 377 -34.75 17.64 30.10
C ALA A 377 -36.05 18.46 30.17
N SER A 378 -36.32 19.02 31.35
CA SER A 378 -37.42 19.97 31.53
C SER A 378 -37.21 21.21 30.65
N GLY A 379 -38.23 21.57 29.88
CA GLY A 379 -38.22 22.71 28.96
C GLY A 379 -37.88 22.35 27.51
N ASP A 380 -37.59 21.08 27.22
CA ASP A 380 -37.42 20.61 25.84
C ASP A 380 -38.75 20.62 25.07
N GLN A 381 -38.73 21.09 23.82
CA GLN A 381 -39.87 21.11 22.91
C GLN A 381 -39.72 20.00 21.88
N ILE A 382 -40.66 19.07 21.88
CA ILE A 382 -40.70 17.91 20.99
C ILE A 382 -41.74 18.18 19.90
N GLN A 383 -41.29 18.22 18.65
CA GLN A 383 -42.13 18.31 17.47
C GLN A 383 -42.42 16.91 16.92
N ILE A 384 -43.67 16.65 16.57
CA ILE A 384 -44.11 15.44 15.86
C ILE A 384 -44.77 15.90 14.57
N GLN A 385 -44.26 15.44 13.43
CA GLN A 385 -44.71 15.91 12.13
C GLN A 385 -44.87 14.75 11.15
N ASN A 386 -45.91 14.78 10.31
CA ASN A 386 -46.07 13.80 9.23
C ASN A 386 -45.20 14.12 8.00
N ALA A 387 -44.97 13.14 7.13
CA ALA A 387 -44.09 13.30 5.97
C ALA A 387 -44.46 14.48 5.02
N SER A 388 -45.73 14.89 4.96
CA SER A 388 -46.18 16.03 4.14
C SER A 388 -46.12 17.38 4.85
N GLY A 389 -45.77 17.43 6.14
CA GLY A 389 -45.75 18.64 6.96
C GLY A 389 -47.12 19.27 7.24
N THR A 390 -48.21 18.59 6.85
CA THR A 390 -49.59 19.07 6.98
C THR A 390 -50.18 18.84 8.36
N LYS A 391 -49.59 17.93 9.14
CA LYS A 391 -49.95 17.63 10.53
C LYS A 391 -48.70 17.81 11.38
N THR A 392 -48.72 18.83 12.24
CA THR A 392 -47.60 19.18 13.11
C THR A 392 -48.11 19.40 14.53
N MET A 393 -47.49 18.71 15.47
CA MET A 393 -47.72 18.79 16.91
C MET A 393 -46.42 19.24 17.58
N ILE A 394 -46.51 20.14 18.55
CA ILE A 394 -45.37 20.55 19.39
C ILE A 394 -45.78 20.41 20.85
N VAL A 395 -44.96 19.71 21.62
CA VAL A 395 -45.15 19.51 23.06
C VAL A 395 -43.92 19.95 23.82
N GLU A 396 -44.09 20.77 24.85
CA GLU A 396 -43.05 21.08 25.82
C GLU A 396 -43.12 20.08 26.97
N ILE A 397 -42.00 19.50 27.37
CA ILE A 397 -41.97 18.45 28.40
C ILE A 397 -41.33 18.95 29.70
N SER A 398 -41.69 18.33 30.82
CA SER A 398 -41.05 18.55 32.14
C SER A 398 -39.87 17.61 32.40
N GLY A 399 -39.52 16.79 31.41
CA GLY A 399 -38.47 15.77 31.45
C GLY A 399 -38.96 14.45 30.85
N SER A 400 -38.08 13.46 30.76
CA SER A 400 -38.42 12.10 30.35
C SER A 400 -37.99 11.07 31.40
N PHE A 401 -38.70 9.95 31.48
CA PHE A 401 -38.29 8.83 32.33
C PHE A 401 -38.80 7.48 31.77
N PRO A 402 -38.07 6.39 32.04
CA PRO A 402 -38.50 5.07 31.62
C PRO A 402 -39.65 4.55 32.50
N PHE A 403 -40.71 4.03 31.86
CA PHE A 403 -41.85 3.42 32.53
C PHE A 403 -42.48 2.32 31.68
N SER A 404 -42.73 1.15 32.27
CA SER A 404 -43.33 -0.02 31.57
C SER A 404 -42.60 -0.46 30.29
N GLY A 405 -41.28 -0.24 30.20
CA GLY A 405 -40.50 -0.56 28.99
C GLY A 405 -40.54 0.51 27.89
N ASN A 406 -41.29 1.60 28.10
CA ASN A 406 -41.38 2.76 27.20
C ASN A 406 -40.79 4.02 27.83
N ILE A 407 -40.64 5.08 27.04
CA ILE A 407 -40.27 6.41 27.53
C ILE A 407 -41.55 7.23 27.67
N VAL A 408 -41.75 7.81 28.86
CA VAL A 408 -42.88 8.68 29.16
C VAL A 408 -42.36 10.09 29.42
N CYS A 409 -42.94 11.07 28.73
CA CYS A 409 -42.60 12.48 28.85
C CYS A 409 -43.84 13.28 29.28
N PRO A 410 -43.91 13.80 30.53
CA PRO A 410 -45.04 14.61 30.96
C PRO A 410 -45.01 15.98 30.29
N ILE A 411 -46.15 16.37 29.74
CA ILE A 411 -46.35 17.57 28.91
C ILE A 411 -46.69 18.77 29.80
N VAL A 412 -46.01 19.88 29.55
CA VAL A 412 -46.21 21.20 30.19
C VAL A 412 -47.06 22.10 29.30
N SER A 413 -46.78 22.10 28.00
CA SER A 413 -47.56 22.85 27.00
C SER A 413 -47.74 22.03 25.74
N PHE A 414 -48.87 22.21 25.06
CA PHE A 414 -49.28 21.44 23.90
C PHE A 414 -49.82 22.37 22.81
N ASN A 415 -49.38 22.17 21.57
CA ASN A 415 -49.96 22.83 20.39
C ASN A 415 -50.09 21.85 19.22
N TYR A 416 -51.19 21.92 18.48
CA TYR A 416 -51.42 21.16 17.26
C TYR A 416 -52.02 22.06 16.19
N ASP A 417 -51.37 22.13 15.03
CA ASP A 417 -51.64 23.18 14.04
C ASP A 417 -52.82 22.85 13.10
N ASN A 418 -53.29 21.59 13.04
CA ASN A 418 -54.34 21.15 12.13
C ASN A 418 -55.64 20.85 12.90
N LEU A 419 -56.72 21.56 12.60
CA LEU A 419 -58.01 21.34 13.27
C LEU A 419 -58.97 20.44 12.49
N ASP A 420 -58.65 20.13 11.23
CA ASP A 420 -59.51 19.37 10.32
C ASP A 420 -59.20 17.87 10.35
N GLU A 421 -57.93 17.49 10.55
CA GLU A 421 -57.49 16.09 10.58
C GLU A 421 -56.41 15.80 11.63
N GLY A 422 -56.56 14.68 12.34
CA GLY A 422 -55.55 14.11 13.24
C GLY A 422 -54.62 13.12 12.54
N PHE A 423 -53.57 12.67 13.23
CA PHE A 423 -52.71 11.59 12.76
C PHE A 423 -53.49 10.27 12.67
N LEU A 424 -53.26 9.52 11.59
CA LEU A 424 -53.89 8.22 11.34
C LEU A 424 -53.09 7.09 12.02
N GLN A 425 -53.73 5.94 12.24
CA GLN A 425 -53.03 4.74 12.68
C GLN A 425 -51.95 4.35 11.68
N ASP A 426 -50.76 4.04 12.17
CA ASP A 426 -49.56 3.67 11.41
C ASP A 426 -49.04 4.78 10.47
N GLU A 427 -49.51 6.03 10.62
CA GLU A 427 -48.99 7.17 9.85
C GLU A 427 -47.52 7.40 10.21
N ALA A 428 -46.64 7.47 9.22
CA ALA A 428 -45.23 7.77 9.44
C ALA A 428 -45.07 9.21 9.92
N VAL A 429 -44.39 9.36 11.06
CA VAL A 429 -44.14 10.63 11.73
C VAL A 429 -42.66 10.77 12.11
N ALA A 430 -42.13 11.98 11.98
CA ALA A 430 -40.83 12.35 12.49
C ALA A 430 -41.00 12.99 13.88
N LEU A 431 -40.25 12.47 14.86
CA LEU A 431 -40.19 12.95 16.24
C LEU A 431 -38.89 13.73 16.42
N LYS A 432 -38.98 15.04 16.68
CA LYS A 432 -37.83 15.96 16.71
C LYS A 432 -37.75 16.74 18.02
N ASN A 433 -36.62 16.72 18.73
CA ASN A 433 -36.36 17.61 19.85
C ASN A 433 -35.76 18.94 19.33
N LEU A 434 -36.53 20.02 19.44
CA LEU A 434 -36.18 21.37 18.94
C LEU A 434 -35.15 22.09 19.83
N ASN A 435 -34.96 21.63 21.07
CA ASN A 435 -34.05 22.25 22.03
C ASN A 435 -32.65 21.65 22.03
N VAL A 436 -32.48 20.44 21.48
CA VAL A 436 -31.17 19.85 21.24
C VAL A 436 -30.48 20.66 20.14
N SER A 437 -29.24 21.10 20.38
CA SER A 437 -28.49 21.91 19.44
C SER A 437 -28.39 21.21 18.09
N VAL A 438 -28.94 21.83 17.06
CA VAL A 438 -28.63 21.52 15.67
C VAL A 438 -27.28 22.11 15.33
N GLY A 439 -26.30 21.26 15.00
CA GLY A 439 -24.96 21.70 14.63
C GLY A 439 -23.84 20.77 15.14
N LEU A 440 -22.64 21.34 15.20
CA LEU A 440 -21.45 20.67 15.69
C LEU A 440 -21.57 20.37 17.20
N ASP A 441 -21.07 19.20 17.60
CA ASP A 441 -20.97 18.83 19.00
C ASP A 441 -20.03 19.79 19.75
N PRO A 442 -20.52 20.50 20.79
CA PRO A 442 -19.72 21.47 21.54
C PRO A 442 -18.69 20.81 22.47
N ASP A 443 -18.83 19.52 22.76
CA ASP A 443 -17.90 18.80 23.65
C ASP A 443 -16.63 18.33 22.89
N ILE A 444 -16.63 18.44 21.56
CA ILE A 444 -15.52 18.08 20.71
C ILE A 444 -14.68 19.33 20.42
N GLU A 445 -13.44 19.33 20.89
CA GLU A 445 -12.48 20.39 20.57
C GLU A 445 -12.04 20.34 19.11
N PHE A 446 -11.63 21.48 18.56
CA PHE A 446 -11.17 21.61 17.16
C PHE A 446 -12.20 21.17 16.11
N ASN A 447 -13.49 21.03 16.45
CA ASN A 447 -14.53 20.41 15.61
C ASN A 447 -14.84 21.15 14.28
N ALA A 448 -14.18 22.27 14.01
CA ALA A 448 -14.34 23.01 12.78
C ALA A 448 -13.78 22.26 11.57
N TYR A 449 -14.54 22.29 10.47
CA TYR A 449 -14.22 21.59 9.23
C TYR A 449 -12.81 21.91 8.68
N HIS A 450 -12.40 23.17 8.70
CA HIS A 450 -11.11 23.62 8.15
C HIS A 450 -9.87 23.07 8.87
N ASN A 451 -10.03 22.51 10.08
CA ASN A 451 -8.92 21.90 10.83
C ASN A 451 -8.55 20.51 10.30
N PHE A 452 -9.45 19.86 9.54
CA PHE A 452 -9.27 18.47 9.08
C PHE A 452 -9.40 18.33 7.57
N HIS A 453 -10.08 19.28 6.91
CA HIS A 453 -10.35 19.23 5.48
C HIS A 453 -9.66 20.39 4.76
N SER A 454 -8.87 20.07 3.74
CA SER A 454 -8.21 21.04 2.84
C SER A 454 -8.91 21.16 1.49
N HIS A 455 -10.23 21.06 1.47
CA HIS A 455 -11.06 21.17 0.27
C HIS A 455 -12.41 21.83 0.58
N ALA A 456 -13.10 22.32 -0.44
CA ALA A 456 -14.44 22.87 -0.27
C ALA A 456 -15.47 21.79 0.08
N GLU A 457 -16.60 22.19 0.67
CA GLU A 457 -17.70 21.27 0.96
C GLU A 457 -18.27 20.68 -0.34
N GLY A 458 -18.48 19.36 -0.36
CA GLY A 458 -18.99 18.61 -1.52
C GLY A 458 -17.91 17.96 -2.39
N ASP A 459 -16.63 18.29 -2.17
CA ASP A 459 -15.49 17.55 -2.72
C ASP A 459 -15.02 16.46 -1.72
N TYR A 460 -14.16 15.56 -2.19
CA TYR A 460 -13.55 14.50 -1.36
C TYR A 460 -12.17 14.92 -0.84
N CYS A 461 -11.78 14.36 0.31
CA CYS A 461 -10.39 14.43 0.77
C CYS A 461 -9.42 13.86 -0.29
N ARG A 462 -8.49 14.70 -0.75
CA ARG A 462 -7.44 14.30 -1.69
C ARG A 462 -6.36 13.47 -0.97
N VAL A 463 -5.69 12.57 -1.71
CA VAL A 463 -4.57 11.76 -1.17
C VAL A 463 -3.40 12.64 -0.74
N ASP A 464 -3.22 13.79 -1.39
CA ASP A 464 -2.18 14.77 -1.15
C ASP A 464 -2.63 15.97 -0.30
N GLY A 465 -3.84 15.89 0.30
CA GLY A 465 -4.38 16.89 1.24
C GLY A 465 -3.99 16.63 2.69
N LEU A 466 -4.63 17.34 3.62
CA LEU A 466 -4.45 17.11 5.07
C LEU A 466 -4.94 15.71 5.44
N GLN A 467 -4.05 14.89 6.01
CA GLN A 467 -4.38 13.56 6.53
C GLN A 467 -4.23 13.57 8.06
N HIS A 468 -5.03 12.77 8.77
CA HIS A 468 -4.99 12.76 10.23
C HIS A 468 -5.02 11.34 10.78
N PHE A 469 -4.42 11.14 11.95
CA PHE A 469 -4.42 9.85 12.66
C PHE A 469 -4.87 9.98 14.12
N ASP A 470 -4.87 11.20 14.62
CA ASP A 470 -4.82 11.59 16.02
C ASP A 470 -6.06 12.37 16.44
N LEU A 471 -7.19 11.66 16.54
CA LEU A 471 -8.46 12.26 16.94
C LEU A 471 -8.74 12.03 18.43
N GLU A 472 -10.01 12.00 18.83
CA GLU A 472 -10.50 11.89 20.21
C GLU A 472 -9.76 10.91 21.13
N TYR A 473 -9.38 9.76 20.60
CA TYR A 473 -8.58 8.74 21.29
C TYR A 473 -7.22 9.27 21.82
N TRP A 474 -6.53 10.11 21.04
CA TRP A 474 -5.23 10.68 21.40
C TRP A 474 -5.34 11.92 22.32
N ARG A 475 -6.56 12.41 22.57
CA ARG A 475 -6.84 13.53 23.49
C ARG A 475 -7.02 13.07 24.94
N GLN A 476 -7.55 11.86 25.17
CA GLN A 476 -7.67 11.29 26.53
C GLN A 476 -6.32 10.98 27.18
N GLY A 477 -5.30 10.80 26.36
CA GLY A 477 -3.91 10.61 26.75
C GLY A 477 -3.12 10.31 25.50
N ASP A 478 -1.90 10.83 25.39
CA ASP A 478 -0.98 10.40 24.36
C ASP A 478 -0.29 9.12 24.86
N ILE A 479 -0.28 8.04 24.06
CA ILE A 479 0.29 6.73 24.41
C ILE A 479 1.77 6.84 24.82
N PHE A 480 2.45 7.92 24.42
CA PHE A 480 3.82 8.24 24.79
C PHE A 480 3.94 9.15 26.03
N SER A 481 2.86 9.36 26.79
CA SER A 481 2.85 10.18 28.01
C SER A 481 3.21 9.37 29.25
N LEU A 482 4.13 9.90 30.06
CA LEU A 482 4.52 9.31 31.35
C LEU A 482 3.32 9.22 32.29
N GLY A 483 2.98 8.00 32.73
CA GLY A 483 1.92 7.72 33.70
C GLY A 483 0.53 7.44 33.12
N GLY A 484 0.38 7.38 31.79
CA GLY A 484 -0.90 7.13 31.11
C GLY A 484 -0.85 6.19 29.91
N ALA A 485 0.27 5.48 29.68
CA ALA A 485 0.51 4.65 28.49
C ALA A 485 -0.56 3.57 28.24
N ASP A 486 -1.31 3.16 29.28
CA ASP A 486 -2.41 2.19 29.15
C ASP A 486 -3.81 2.80 29.28
N ALA A 487 -3.95 4.07 29.68
CA ALA A 487 -5.27 4.70 29.83
C ALA A 487 -6.05 4.69 28.51
N VAL A 488 -5.31 4.92 27.43
CA VAL A 488 -5.80 4.95 26.05
C VAL A 488 -6.36 3.58 25.63
N TYR A 489 -5.65 2.50 25.97
CA TYR A 489 -6.07 1.11 25.72
C TYR A 489 -7.24 0.63 26.59
N ASN A 490 -7.61 1.39 27.61
CA ASN A 490 -8.72 1.11 28.52
C ASN A 490 -9.86 2.13 28.40
N SER A 491 -9.86 2.97 27.35
CA SER A 491 -10.89 3.96 27.10
C SER A 491 -12.17 3.33 26.53
N ASP A 492 -13.30 4.03 26.68
CA ASP A 492 -14.60 3.58 26.18
C ASP A 492 -14.67 3.53 24.63
N TYR A 493 -13.71 4.14 23.93
CA TYR A 493 -13.64 4.14 22.46
C TYR A 493 -13.02 2.87 21.87
N VAL A 494 -12.45 1.99 22.71
CA VAL A 494 -11.79 0.77 22.24
C VAL A 494 -12.84 -0.22 21.75
N VAL A 495 -12.75 -0.57 20.47
CA VAL A 495 -13.63 -1.56 19.80
C VAL A 495 -13.03 -2.95 19.89
N PHE A 496 -11.72 -3.04 19.70
CA PHE A 496 -10.96 -4.28 19.80
C PHE A 496 -9.84 -4.08 20.81
N PRO A 497 -9.87 -4.77 21.95
CA PRO A 497 -8.88 -4.59 23.01
C PRO A 497 -7.51 -5.04 22.52
N LYS A 498 -6.46 -4.45 23.11
CA LYS A 498 -5.07 -4.78 22.81
C LYS A 498 -4.82 -6.28 22.98
N THR A 499 -4.69 -6.98 21.86
CA THR A 499 -4.59 -8.44 21.80
C THR A 499 -3.29 -8.85 21.14
N PHE A 500 -2.56 -9.78 21.75
CA PHE A 500 -1.30 -10.29 21.23
C PHE A 500 -1.54 -11.43 20.22
N PHE A 501 -0.85 -11.34 19.08
CA PHE A 501 -0.77 -12.35 18.04
C PHE A 501 0.66 -12.87 17.97
N PRO A 502 0.91 -14.16 18.28
CA PRO A 502 2.26 -14.72 18.22
C PRO A 502 2.74 -14.82 16.77
N ASN A 503 4.05 -14.63 16.58
CA ASN A 503 4.72 -14.85 15.31
C ASN A 503 4.46 -16.28 14.83
N ALA A 504 4.13 -16.43 13.55
CA ALA A 504 3.98 -17.72 12.93
C ALA A 504 5.29 -18.16 12.27
N ASP A 505 5.53 -19.47 12.19
CA ASP A 505 6.67 -20.05 11.46
C ASP A 505 6.57 -19.86 9.92
N LYS A 506 5.67 -18.99 9.44
CA LYS A 506 5.38 -18.77 8.02
C LYS A 506 5.19 -17.27 7.74
N PRO A 507 5.50 -16.82 6.52
CA PRO A 507 5.17 -15.47 6.05
C PRO A 507 3.71 -15.09 6.31
N GLN A 508 3.47 -13.89 6.83
CA GLN A 508 2.13 -13.38 7.14
C GLN A 508 1.80 -12.14 6.32
N VAL A 509 0.53 -12.02 5.93
CA VAL A 509 -0.03 -10.78 5.36
C VAL A 509 -1.14 -10.27 6.27
N LEU A 510 -1.00 -9.02 6.73
CA LEU A 510 -1.92 -8.30 7.60
C LEU A 510 -2.72 -7.31 6.75
N TYR A 511 -3.98 -7.64 6.47
CA TYR A 511 -4.84 -6.80 5.65
C TYR A 511 -5.75 -5.95 6.53
N VAL A 512 -5.56 -4.62 6.49
CA VAL A 512 -6.43 -3.64 7.13
C VAL A 512 -7.50 -3.21 6.12
N LYS A 513 -8.70 -3.76 6.30
CA LYS A 513 -9.85 -3.53 5.43
C LYS A 513 -10.63 -2.32 5.90
N GLY A 514 -10.82 -1.34 5.03
CA GLY A 514 -11.74 -0.23 5.29
C GLY A 514 -11.26 0.82 6.29
N GLY A 515 -9.94 0.98 6.49
CA GLY A 515 -9.41 1.93 7.45
C GLY A 515 -7.90 2.16 7.35
N GLN A 516 -7.43 3.10 8.16
CA GLN A 516 -6.01 3.45 8.31
C GLN A 516 -5.35 2.58 9.39
N VAL A 517 -4.02 2.56 9.42
CA VAL A 517 -3.25 1.80 10.41
C VAL A 517 -2.06 2.58 10.95
N LEU A 518 -1.84 2.46 12.26
CA LEU A 518 -0.65 2.94 12.96
C LEU A 518 0.32 1.78 13.16
N VAL A 519 1.61 2.01 12.93
CA VAL A 519 2.65 0.96 12.99
C VAL A 519 3.84 1.43 13.80
N ARG A 520 4.39 0.53 14.63
CA ARG A 520 5.62 0.71 15.40
C ARG A 520 6.16 -0.61 15.95
N GLY A 521 7.39 -0.58 16.45
CA GLY A 521 7.99 -1.60 17.32
C GLY A 521 9.04 -2.47 16.63
N GLU A 522 9.37 -3.57 17.29
CA GLU A 522 10.46 -4.46 16.87
C GLU A 522 9.93 -5.67 16.11
N VAL A 523 10.32 -5.82 14.84
CA VAL A 523 9.80 -6.84 13.93
C VAL A 523 10.63 -8.11 14.01
N LYS A 524 9.94 -9.21 14.31
CA LYS A 524 10.47 -10.56 14.23
C LYS A 524 9.63 -11.46 13.35
N GLY A 525 10.18 -11.87 12.21
CA GLY A 525 9.51 -12.66 11.19
C GLY A 525 9.26 -11.90 9.88
N LYS A 526 8.45 -12.48 9.00
CA LYS A 526 8.17 -11.96 7.65
C LYS A 526 6.73 -11.50 7.55
N TYR A 527 6.50 -10.19 7.42
CA TYR A 527 5.18 -9.58 7.39
C TYR A 527 5.01 -8.66 6.18
N THR A 528 3.79 -8.62 5.64
CA THR A 528 3.35 -7.53 4.76
C THR A 528 2.07 -6.93 5.32
N ILE A 529 2.07 -5.62 5.55
CA ILE A 529 0.86 -4.85 5.90
C ILE A 529 0.29 -4.28 4.60
N VAL A 530 -1.01 -4.46 4.38
CA VAL A 530 -1.71 -3.90 3.22
C VAL A 530 -3.01 -3.23 3.64
N THR A 531 -3.31 -2.05 3.10
CA THR A 531 -4.57 -1.34 3.33
C THR A 531 -5.44 -1.32 2.06
N ASP A 532 -6.69 -0.92 2.20
CA ASP A 532 -7.48 -0.47 1.05
C ASP A 532 -6.99 0.87 0.50
N ASP A 533 -7.35 1.16 -0.75
CA ASP A 533 -7.02 2.44 -1.41
C ASP A 533 -7.63 3.58 -0.60
N TYR A 534 -8.94 3.51 -0.39
CA TYR A 534 -9.71 4.44 0.40
C TYR A 534 -10.98 3.79 0.93
N THR A 535 -11.66 4.49 1.84
CA THR A 535 -12.96 4.13 2.40
C THR A 535 -13.87 5.34 2.39
N GLU A 536 -15.07 5.17 1.85
CA GLU A 536 -16.09 6.21 1.85
C GLU A 536 -16.96 6.10 3.11
N TYR A 537 -17.35 7.24 3.65
CA TYR A 537 -18.17 7.33 4.86
C TYR A 537 -19.07 8.56 4.78
N ARG A 538 -20.21 8.51 5.47
CA ARG A 538 -21.05 9.70 5.65
C ARG A 538 -20.48 10.61 6.72
N ARG A 539 -20.40 11.91 6.44
CA ARG A 539 -19.93 12.91 7.41
C ARG A 539 -20.84 12.88 8.64
N HIS A 540 -20.24 13.00 9.82
CA HIS A 540 -20.98 12.77 11.07
C HIS A 540 -21.92 13.92 11.45
N ASP A 541 -21.63 15.14 11.01
CA ASP A 541 -22.50 16.30 11.11
C ASP A 541 -23.65 16.29 10.09
N ASP A 542 -23.37 15.86 8.85
CA ASP A 542 -24.33 15.84 7.75
C ASP A 542 -24.27 14.49 6.99
N PRO A 543 -25.24 13.59 7.22
CA PRO A 543 -25.25 12.27 6.60
C PRO A 543 -25.59 12.30 5.10
N SER A 544 -25.96 13.46 4.53
CA SER A 544 -26.16 13.63 3.08
C SER A 544 -24.85 13.80 2.33
N VAL A 545 -23.77 14.17 3.03
CA VAL A 545 -22.43 14.34 2.49
C VAL A 545 -21.65 13.05 2.66
N ILE A 546 -21.11 12.53 1.55
CA ILE A 546 -20.17 11.42 1.55
C ILE A 546 -18.78 12.00 1.40
N ASP A 547 -17.87 11.62 2.28
CA ASP A 547 -16.45 11.91 2.17
C ASP A 547 -15.63 10.61 2.17
N ARG A 548 -14.32 10.74 2.03
CA ARG A 548 -13.37 9.66 1.84
C ARG A 548 -12.21 9.78 2.81
N VAL A 549 -11.80 8.65 3.37
CA VAL A 549 -10.51 8.53 4.06
C VAL A 549 -9.60 7.60 3.26
N TRP A 550 -8.36 8.00 3.04
CA TRP A 550 -7.38 7.16 2.34
C TRP A 550 -6.82 6.10 3.28
N GLY A 551 -6.51 4.90 2.76
CA GLY A 551 -5.84 3.86 3.54
C GLY A 551 -4.36 4.20 3.71
N ASN A 552 -4.06 5.10 4.63
CA ASN A 552 -2.71 5.48 4.98
C ASN A 552 -2.12 4.52 6.01
N ILE A 553 -0.80 4.35 5.95
CA ILE A 553 0.00 3.69 6.99
C ILE A 553 0.78 4.80 7.73
N TRP A 554 0.56 4.91 9.03
CA TRP A 554 1.18 5.91 9.88
C TRP A 554 2.29 5.30 10.72
N LEU A 555 3.50 5.84 10.60
CA LEU A 555 4.65 5.44 11.41
C LEU A 555 4.67 6.33 12.65
N ILE A 556 4.33 5.75 13.80
CA ILE A 556 4.13 6.50 15.05
C ILE A 556 5.33 6.44 16.01
N ASP A 557 6.27 5.54 15.74
CA ASP A 557 7.52 5.32 16.46
C ASP A 557 8.45 4.51 15.54
N ASP A 558 9.64 4.19 16.01
CA ASP A 558 10.61 3.36 15.28
C ASP A 558 10.02 2.00 14.86
N ILE A 559 10.47 1.51 13.72
CA ILE A 559 10.21 0.15 13.22
C ILE A 559 11.56 -0.47 12.89
N VAL A 560 12.01 -1.39 13.73
CA VAL A 560 13.34 -1.99 13.60
C VAL A 560 13.26 -3.51 13.56
N TYR A 561 14.16 -4.16 12.83
CA TYR A 561 14.28 -5.63 12.91
C TYR A 561 14.97 -6.02 14.22
N GLU A 562 14.60 -7.19 14.78
CA GLU A 562 15.14 -7.69 16.07
C GLU A 562 16.68 -7.81 16.06
N ASP A 563 17.27 -8.04 14.89
CA ASP A 563 18.69 -8.23 14.68
C ASP A 563 19.42 -7.00 14.10
N SER A 564 18.73 -5.86 13.97
CA SER A 564 19.34 -4.60 13.55
C SER A 564 20.26 -4.01 14.62
N GLY A 565 21.28 -3.26 14.18
CA GLY A 565 22.15 -2.46 15.06
C GLY A 565 21.44 -1.26 15.69
N GLU A 566 22.14 -0.52 16.55
CA GLU A 566 21.58 0.62 17.32
C GLU A 566 20.97 1.74 16.43
N ASN A 567 21.45 1.90 15.19
CA ASN A 567 20.93 2.89 14.23
C ASN A 567 20.01 2.27 13.16
N GLY A 568 19.49 1.06 13.41
CA GLY A 568 18.68 0.31 12.45
C GLY A 568 19.47 -0.35 11.31
N GLU A 569 20.80 -0.31 11.36
CA GLU A 569 21.66 -0.98 10.38
C GLU A 569 21.34 -2.47 10.36
N ILE A 570 20.95 -2.95 9.18
CA ILE A 570 20.58 -4.35 8.96
C ILE A 570 21.80 -5.24 8.81
N LEU A 571 21.66 -6.51 9.17
CA LEU A 571 22.64 -7.53 8.78
C LEU A 571 22.54 -7.78 7.27
N THR A 572 23.58 -7.39 6.54
CA THR A 572 23.64 -7.58 5.08
C THR A 572 23.79 -9.07 4.72
N PRO A 573 23.42 -9.49 3.50
CA PRO A 573 23.60 -10.87 3.06
C PRO A 573 25.03 -11.41 3.20
N ASP A 574 26.04 -10.55 3.01
CA ASP A 574 27.46 -10.91 3.13
C ASP A 574 27.86 -11.26 4.58
N ASP A 575 27.16 -10.67 5.56
CA ASP A 575 27.36 -10.89 7.00
C ASP A 575 26.40 -11.94 7.59
N GLY A 576 25.69 -12.69 6.74
CA GLY A 576 24.77 -13.75 7.13
C GLY A 576 23.29 -13.43 6.97
N GLY A 577 22.95 -12.18 6.62
CA GLY A 577 21.60 -11.70 6.32
C GLY A 577 20.65 -11.68 7.52
N THR A 578 19.46 -11.10 7.30
CA THR A 578 18.35 -11.15 8.26
C THR A 578 17.23 -12.08 7.80
N ASN A 579 16.52 -12.69 8.75
CA ASN A 579 15.29 -13.42 8.51
C ASN A 579 14.03 -12.55 8.67
N ASN A 580 14.20 -11.33 9.17
CA ASN A 580 13.14 -10.38 9.45
C ASN A 580 12.89 -9.53 8.21
N VAL A 581 11.65 -9.45 7.77
CA VAL A 581 11.27 -8.67 6.58
C VAL A 581 9.92 -8.03 6.82
N LEU A 582 9.84 -6.72 6.63
CA LEU A 582 8.58 -5.98 6.64
C LEU A 582 8.31 -5.35 5.28
N GLY A 583 7.13 -5.63 4.72
CA GLY A 583 6.55 -4.91 3.59
C GLY A 583 5.35 -4.07 4.03
N MET A 584 5.19 -2.89 3.47
CA MET A 584 4.05 -2.01 3.72
C MET A 584 3.49 -1.52 2.39
N ILE A 585 2.23 -1.85 2.11
CA ILE A 585 1.51 -1.47 0.89
C ILE A 585 0.34 -0.57 1.31
N ALA A 586 0.59 0.73 1.31
CA ALA A 586 -0.42 1.75 1.58
C ALA A 586 -1.21 2.07 0.32
N GLY A 587 -2.53 2.04 0.43
CA GLY A 587 -3.43 2.52 -0.60
C GLY A 587 -3.28 4.02 -0.85
N GLY A 588 -3.19 4.80 0.24
CA GLY A 588 -2.87 6.22 0.19
C GLY A 588 -1.37 6.48 0.31
N ASN A 589 -0.98 6.96 1.50
CA ASN A 589 0.38 7.37 1.83
C ASN A 589 1.00 6.52 2.93
N VAL A 590 2.33 6.55 3.00
CA VAL A 590 3.08 6.18 4.20
C VAL A 590 3.54 7.46 4.87
N ILE A 591 3.07 7.74 6.08
CA ILE A 591 3.26 9.04 6.73
C ILE A 591 3.99 8.87 8.07
N ILE A 592 5.09 9.61 8.25
CA ILE A 592 5.76 9.72 9.54
C ILE A 592 4.95 10.68 10.42
N ALA A 593 4.29 10.14 11.44
CA ALA A 593 3.42 10.88 12.32
C ALA A 593 4.21 11.85 13.23
N ASN A 594 3.57 12.98 13.59
CA ASN A 594 4.12 13.93 14.56
C ASN A 594 3.90 13.47 16.01
N THR A 595 4.68 12.49 16.45
CA THR A 595 4.62 11.91 17.80
C THR A 595 5.84 12.29 18.62
N LYS A 596 5.78 12.13 19.95
CA LYS A 596 6.91 12.44 20.84
C LYS A 596 8.20 11.65 20.50
N PRO A 597 8.16 10.32 20.26
CA PRO A 597 9.37 9.58 19.89
C PRO A 597 9.98 10.12 18.59
N ASN A 598 9.14 10.40 17.60
CA ASN A 598 9.53 10.97 16.31
C ASN A 598 9.95 12.45 16.37
N GLY A 599 10.39 12.96 17.53
CA GLY A 599 10.95 14.31 17.63
C GLY A 599 9.98 15.48 17.49
N ALA A 600 8.70 15.27 17.82
CA ALA A 600 7.71 16.33 17.84
C ALA A 600 8.20 17.63 18.52
N ARG A 601 7.74 18.75 17.96
CA ARG A 601 8.07 20.11 18.41
C ARG A 601 9.54 20.47 18.31
N GLY A 602 10.14 20.24 17.15
CA GLY A 602 11.54 20.58 16.94
C GLY A 602 12.50 19.88 17.91
N LYS A 603 12.34 18.56 18.13
CA LYS A 603 13.16 17.72 19.03
C LYS A 603 13.02 17.99 20.54
N MET A 604 11.87 18.50 20.98
CA MET A 604 11.67 18.76 22.42
C MET A 604 11.54 17.48 23.26
N PHE A 605 11.07 16.36 22.70
CA PHE A 605 10.81 15.11 23.44
C PHE A 605 11.67 13.93 23.01
N GLY A 606 11.72 13.69 21.71
CA GLY A 606 12.58 12.69 21.08
C GLY A 606 13.31 13.33 19.92
N GLN A 607 13.86 12.51 19.05
CA GLN A 607 14.44 12.93 17.79
C GLN A 607 14.55 11.72 16.89
N ASP A 608 14.54 12.00 15.59
CA ASP A 608 14.82 11.01 14.56
C ASP A 608 13.72 9.93 14.48
N ILE A 609 13.80 9.09 13.45
CA ILE A 609 13.00 7.87 13.33
C ILE A 609 13.80 6.86 12.52
N ILE A 610 13.78 5.60 12.95
CA ILE A 610 14.48 4.48 12.33
C ILE A 610 13.45 3.52 11.74
N ILE A 611 13.61 3.17 10.48
CA ILE A 611 12.64 2.37 9.73
C ILE A 611 13.35 1.29 8.90
N ASN A 612 13.15 0.02 9.28
CA ASN A 612 13.50 -1.15 8.51
C ASN A 612 12.28 -1.65 7.72
N GLY A 613 12.39 -1.76 6.40
CA GLY A 613 11.34 -2.38 5.56
C GLY A 613 11.14 -1.76 4.19
N ALA A 614 10.35 -2.43 3.35
CA ALA A 614 9.95 -1.96 2.03
C ALA A 614 8.57 -1.27 2.08
N PHE A 615 8.47 -0.07 1.53
CA PHE A 615 7.26 0.74 1.51
C PHE A 615 6.76 0.96 0.08
N MET A 616 5.45 0.90 -0.08
CA MET A 616 4.75 1.23 -1.31
C MET A 616 3.56 2.12 -0.98
N ALA A 617 3.52 3.31 -1.57
CA ALA A 617 2.38 4.22 -1.55
C ALA A 617 1.73 4.26 -2.93
N ILE A 618 0.62 3.55 -3.11
CA ILE A 618 0.01 3.29 -4.43
C ILE A 618 -0.47 4.56 -5.10
N HIS A 619 -1.23 5.41 -4.37
CA HIS A 619 -1.78 6.66 -4.89
C HIS A 619 -1.08 7.90 -4.34
N GLY A 620 -0.36 7.77 -3.22
CA GLY A 620 0.31 8.86 -2.52
C GLY A 620 1.84 8.79 -2.59
N GLY A 621 2.48 9.11 -1.47
CA GLY A 621 3.93 9.01 -1.32
C GLY A 621 4.37 8.70 0.11
N PHE A 622 5.69 8.65 0.29
CA PHE A 622 6.31 8.58 1.61
C PHE A 622 6.64 10.00 2.08
N LEU A 623 5.95 10.51 3.12
CA LEU A 623 6.05 11.91 3.57
C LEU A 623 6.07 12.07 5.10
N SER A 624 6.53 13.23 5.56
CA SER A 624 6.42 13.64 6.96
C SER A 624 5.08 14.33 7.24
N HIS A 625 4.56 14.19 8.46
CA HIS A 625 3.35 14.87 8.90
C HIS A 625 3.65 16.34 9.29
N TYR A 626 3.87 17.21 8.30
CA TYR A 626 4.38 18.57 8.53
C TYR A 626 3.29 19.66 8.65
N TRP A 627 2.03 19.38 8.32
CA TRP A 627 0.92 20.35 8.55
C TRP A 627 0.57 20.48 10.03
N GLN A 628 0.77 19.43 10.82
CA GLN A 628 0.64 19.47 12.28
C GLN A 628 1.87 20.11 12.95
N ASN A 629 2.32 21.27 12.48
CA ASN A 629 3.55 21.93 12.94
C ASN A 629 3.33 22.91 14.12
N THR A 630 4.43 23.26 14.79
CA THR A 630 4.42 24.22 15.92
C THR A 630 4.77 25.65 15.54
N THR A 631 4.82 26.00 14.26
CA THR A 631 5.27 27.34 13.83
C THR A 631 4.19 28.41 14.03
N ALA A 632 4.62 29.66 14.22
CA ALA A 632 3.69 30.77 14.50
C ALA A 632 2.86 31.15 13.28
N ALA A 633 3.51 31.22 12.11
CA ALA A 633 2.96 31.76 10.88
C ALA A 633 2.24 30.73 10.02
N TYR A 634 2.58 29.44 10.15
CA TYR A 634 2.13 28.39 9.25
C TYR A 634 1.41 27.23 9.95
N GLY A 635 1.25 27.30 11.27
CA GLY A 635 0.58 26.25 12.03
C GLY A 635 -0.93 26.40 12.10
N ALA A 636 -1.59 27.21 11.26
CA ALA A 636 -3.05 27.38 11.26
C ALA A 636 -3.61 27.15 9.84
N PRO A 637 -4.85 26.65 9.72
CA PRO A 637 -5.49 26.45 8.42
C PRO A 637 -5.90 27.78 7.77
N ASN A 638 -6.08 27.75 6.46
CA ASN A 638 -6.59 28.89 5.70
C ASN A 638 -8.10 28.74 5.50
N GLU A 639 -8.89 29.34 6.38
CA GLU A 639 -10.36 29.24 6.34
C GLU A 639 -10.96 29.78 5.03
N SER A 640 -10.36 30.82 4.46
CA SER A 640 -10.85 31.46 3.24
C SER A 640 -10.54 30.69 1.96
N ASP A 641 -9.51 29.85 2.03
CA ASP A 641 -9.02 29.05 0.91
C ASP A 641 -8.42 27.75 1.46
N PRO A 642 -9.29 26.77 1.84
CA PRO A 642 -8.87 25.55 2.53
C PRO A 642 -7.81 24.75 1.76
N TYR A 643 -7.88 24.82 0.43
CA TYR A 643 -6.93 24.23 -0.50
C TYR A 643 -5.49 24.71 -0.23
N ASN A 644 -5.30 25.98 0.11
CA ASN A 644 -3.98 26.57 0.39
C ASN A 644 -3.58 26.52 1.88
N SER A 645 -4.18 25.63 2.67
CA SER A 645 -3.84 25.46 4.09
C SER A 645 -2.45 24.86 4.29
N LEU A 646 -1.67 25.48 5.18
CA LEU A 646 -0.30 25.07 5.53
C LEU A 646 -0.22 24.42 6.92
N GLY A 647 -1.31 24.40 7.66
CA GLY A 647 -1.37 23.73 8.94
C GLY A 647 -2.80 23.45 9.36
N ASP A 648 -2.93 22.67 10.42
CA ASP A 648 -4.21 22.16 10.93
C ASP A 648 -4.56 22.70 12.32
N GLU A 649 -3.79 23.68 12.82
CA GLU A 649 -3.86 24.25 14.17
C GLU A 649 -3.43 23.32 15.32
N GLN A 650 -3.64 22.02 15.19
CA GLN A 650 -3.50 21.03 16.26
C GLN A 650 -2.05 20.83 16.72
N GLY A 651 -1.05 21.07 15.87
CA GLY A 651 0.37 20.96 16.23
C GLY A 651 0.78 21.75 17.48
N ARG A 652 0.18 22.93 17.70
CA ARG A 652 0.49 23.80 18.85
C ARG A 652 -0.18 23.37 20.15
N TYR A 653 -1.11 22.43 20.07
CA TYR A 653 -1.87 21.88 21.20
C TYR A 653 -1.50 20.44 21.53
N ARG A 654 -0.66 19.78 20.72
CA ARG A 654 -0.18 18.42 20.97
C ARG A 654 1.26 18.38 21.48
N ASN A 655 1.61 17.20 22.02
CA ASN A 655 2.92 16.86 22.55
C ASN A 655 3.42 17.87 23.62
N PRO A 656 2.88 17.89 24.86
CA PRO A 656 1.69 17.17 25.37
C PRO A 656 0.38 17.84 24.95
N TYR A 657 -0.73 17.09 25.05
CA TYR A 657 -2.06 17.60 24.75
C TYR A 657 -2.45 18.78 25.66
N ARG A 658 -3.12 19.78 25.08
CA ARG A 658 -3.71 20.95 25.73
C ARG A 658 -5.08 21.22 25.14
N THR A 659 -6.01 21.61 26.02
CA THR A 659 -7.35 22.03 25.61
C THR A 659 -7.30 23.29 24.76
N GLU A 660 -8.27 23.44 23.87
CA GLU A 660 -8.45 24.63 23.02
C GLU A 660 -8.55 25.90 23.89
N SER A 661 -9.29 25.81 25.00
CA SER A 661 -9.46 26.86 26.01
C SER A 661 -8.17 27.31 26.70
N SER A 662 -7.13 26.46 26.72
CA SER A 662 -5.82 26.79 27.31
C SER A 662 -4.98 27.68 26.41
N GLY A 663 -5.40 27.90 25.17
CA GLY A 663 -4.65 28.60 24.13
C GLY A 663 -3.43 27.80 23.63
N PRO A 664 -2.88 28.20 22.47
CA PRO A 664 -1.79 27.46 21.83
C PRO A 664 -0.53 27.52 22.69
N TRP A 665 0.38 26.56 22.50
CA TRP A 665 1.72 26.69 23.07
C TRP A 665 2.52 27.79 22.37
N ALA A 666 3.59 28.25 23.03
CA ALA A 666 4.55 29.16 22.44
C ALA A 666 5.06 28.61 21.11
N ALA A 667 4.77 29.34 20.04
CA ALA A 667 5.13 28.94 18.70
C ALA A 667 6.65 29.03 18.48
N SER A 668 7.20 28.05 17.76
CA SER A 668 8.62 28.03 17.38
C SER A 668 8.82 28.75 16.03
N ASN A 669 10.07 29.11 15.74
CA ASN A 669 10.47 29.66 14.44
C ASN A 669 10.72 28.55 13.39
N ASP A 670 10.85 27.29 13.82
CA ASP A 670 11.04 26.09 13.00
C ASP A 670 10.44 24.85 13.71
N ASP A 671 10.35 23.71 13.01
CA ASP A 671 9.88 22.43 13.57
C ASP A 671 10.64 21.27 12.89
N ILE A 672 11.97 21.29 12.97
CA ILE A 672 12.82 20.18 12.53
C ILE A 672 12.92 19.11 13.61
N ARG A 673 12.48 17.90 13.27
CA ARG A 673 12.22 16.80 14.21
C ARG A 673 13.32 15.75 14.24
N GLY A 674 14.26 15.78 13.30
CA GLY A 674 15.32 14.78 13.25
C GLY A 674 15.78 14.44 11.85
N THR A 675 16.39 13.28 11.76
CA THR A 675 16.72 12.55 10.55
C THR A 675 15.85 11.31 10.45
N VAL A 676 15.34 11.01 9.26
CA VAL A 676 14.69 9.72 8.96
C VAL A 676 15.76 8.77 8.47
N TYR A 677 16.00 7.71 9.23
CA TYR A 677 16.87 6.59 8.85
C TYR A 677 16.00 5.51 8.22
N VAL A 678 16.19 5.28 6.92
CA VAL A 678 15.52 4.18 6.21
C VAL A 678 16.56 3.15 5.84
N TRP A 679 16.28 1.89 6.13
CA TRP A 679 17.02 0.73 5.65
C TRP A 679 16.01 -0.18 4.95
N GLY A 680 15.91 -0.04 3.64
CA GLY A 680 14.78 -0.63 2.92
C GLY A 680 14.58 -0.14 1.51
N ALA A 681 13.30 -0.06 1.11
CA ALA A 681 12.87 0.32 -0.23
C ALA A 681 11.73 1.34 -0.16
N ILE A 682 11.77 2.38 -0.99
CA ILE A 682 10.74 3.42 -1.06
C ILE A 682 10.14 3.44 -2.46
N VAL A 683 8.85 3.12 -2.56
CA VAL A 683 8.12 3.06 -3.83
C VAL A 683 6.87 3.93 -3.70
N GLN A 684 6.70 4.90 -4.61
CA GLN A 684 5.64 5.89 -4.49
C GLN A 684 5.08 6.34 -5.84
N SER A 685 3.83 6.80 -5.85
CA SER A 685 3.23 7.42 -7.04
C SER A 685 3.83 8.81 -7.28
N LYS A 686 3.86 9.63 -6.22
CA LYS A 686 4.42 10.98 -6.22
C LYS A 686 5.41 11.11 -5.08
N ARG A 687 6.43 11.95 -5.25
CA ARG A 687 7.49 12.13 -4.27
C ARG A 687 6.97 12.88 -3.03
N GLY A 688 6.99 12.21 -1.88
CA GLY A 688 6.58 12.84 -0.62
C GLY A 688 7.66 13.76 -0.02
N TYR A 689 7.21 14.83 0.64
CA TYR A 689 8.10 15.75 1.33
C TYR A 689 8.56 15.19 2.67
N MET A 690 9.87 15.16 2.91
CA MET A 690 10.43 14.97 4.26
C MET A 690 10.66 16.29 4.99
N LYS A 691 11.16 17.30 4.27
CA LYS A 691 11.51 18.61 4.80
C LYS A 691 10.86 19.71 3.96
N ARG A 692 10.33 20.73 4.63
CA ARG A 692 9.89 21.99 4.02
C ARG A 692 10.70 23.14 4.62
N ASN A 693 11.26 24.00 3.77
CA ASN A 693 12.06 25.14 4.20
C ASN A 693 12.01 26.30 3.18
N GLN A 694 12.71 27.38 3.48
CA GLN A 694 12.91 28.51 2.56
C GLN A 694 13.86 28.12 1.39
N VAL A 695 13.56 28.46 0.12
CA VAL A 695 12.40 29.20 -0.42
C VAL A 695 11.24 28.24 -0.68
N GLY A 696 10.06 28.57 -0.16
CA GLY A 696 8.86 27.74 -0.30
C GLY A 696 7.69 28.34 0.47
N PRO A 697 6.52 27.67 0.48
CA PRO A 697 5.33 28.16 1.21
C PRO A 697 5.59 28.26 2.73
N TYR A 698 6.54 27.48 3.25
CA TYR A 698 7.07 27.63 4.59
C TYR A 698 8.37 28.42 4.56
N ASN A 699 8.30 29.72 4.87
CA ASN A 699 9.49 30.57 4.92
C ASN A 699 10.18 30.50 6.30
N VAL A 700 10.62 29.29 6.66
CA VAL A 700 11.31 29.01 7.93
C VAL A 700 12.63 28.28 7.70
N SER A 701 13.58 28.50 8.62
CA SER A 701 14.91 27.88 8.62
C SER A 701 15.22 27.40 10.03
N PRO A 702 15.72 26.16 10.23
CA PRO A 702 16.14 25.18 9.21
C PRO A 702 15.00 24.49 8.43
N GLY A 703 13.75 24.52 8.92
CA GLY A 703 12.60 23.95 8.20
C GLY A 703 11.52 23.37 9.11
N ILE A 704 10.64 22.56 8.53
CA ILE A 704 9.65 21.71 9.19
C ILE A 704 9.81 20.28 8.64
N GLY A 705 9.76 19.27 9.51
CA GLY A 705 9.89 17.87 9.13
C GLY A 705 11.27 17.29 9.49
N TYR A 706 11.90 16.56 8.58
CA TYR A 706 13.12 15.79 8.85
C TYR A 706 14.17 15.90 7.74
N ASP A 707 15.43 15.79 8.12
CA ASP A 707 16.51 15.43 7.20
C ASP A 707 16.40 13.93 6.84
N LYS A 708 17.13 13.48 5.81
CA LYS A 708 17.01 12.12 5.27
C LYS A 708 18.35 11.39 5.35
N ASP A 709 18.31 10.12 5.68
CA ASP A 709 19.43 9.19 5.54
C ASP A 709 18.88 7.83 5.11
N TYR A 710 18.99 7.52 3.83
CA TYR A 710 18.34 6.36 3.23
C TYR A 710 19.37 5.38 2.72
N HIS A 711 19.18 4.12 3.09
CA HIS A 711 20.03 2.98 2.77
C HIS A 711 19.18 1.86 2.19
N TYR A 712 19.75 1.12 1.25
CA TYR A 712 19.05 0.00 0.63
C TYR A 712 19.18 -1.27 1.47
N ASP A 713 18.08 -2.01 1.64
CA ASP A 713 18.12 -3.34 2.23
C ASP A 713 18.41 -4.40 1.17
N TYR A 714 19.68 -4.79 1.06
CA TYR A 714 20.13 -5.83 0.12
C TYR A 714 19.49 -7.21 0.38
N ASN A 715 18.96 -7.48 1.58
CA ASN A 715 18.23 -8.73 1.84
C ASN A 715 16.94 -8.82 1.03
N LEU A 716 16.34 -7.69 0.62
CA LEU A 716 15.08 -7.68 -0.15
C LEU A 716 15.21 -8.34 -1.52
N ARG A 717 16.43 -8.40 -2.08
CA ARG A 717 16.71 -9.08 -3.36
C ARG A 717 16.54 -10.59 -3.28
N ASP A 718 16.88 -11.17 -2.13
CA ASP A 718 16.84 -12.62 -1.91
C ASP A 718 15.59 -13.04 -1.11
N ASN A 719 15.17 -12.18 -0.18
CA ASN A 719 14.06 -12.38 0.74
C ASN A 719 13.07 -11.19 0.65
N PRO A 720 12.30 -11.07 -0.45
CA PRO A 720 11.33 -9.99 -0.60
C PRO A 720 10.17 -10.14 0.41
N PRO A 721 9.44 -9.05 0.71
CA PRO A 721 8.30 -9.13 1.61
C PRO A 721 7.20 -10.09 1.09
N PRO A 722 6.45 -10.75 1.99
CA PRO A 722 5.42 -11.71 1.60
C PRO A 722 4.40 -11.11 0.62
N HIS A 723 4.21 -11.74 -0.54
CA HIS A 723 3.25 -11.30 -1.57
C HIS A 723 3.40 -9.84 -2.04
N TYR A 724 4.61 -9.25 -1.91
CA TYR A 724 4.88 -7.90 -2.39
C TYR A 724 4.74 -7.79 -3.92
N PRO A 725 4.36 -6.62 -4.47
CA PRO A 725 3.94 -6.53 -5.86
C PRO A 725 5.11 -6.63 -6.84
N SER A 726 4.86 -7.30 -7.96
CA SER A 726 5.83 -7.45 -9.05
C SER A 726 5.79 -6.24 -9.99
N GLN A 727 6.91 -5.96 -10.64
CA GLN A 727 6.98 -4.94 -11.68
C GLN A 727 6.30 -5.44 -12.97
N GLU A 728 5.64 -4.54 -13.68
CA GLU A 728 4.92 -4.84 -14.93
C GLU A 728 5.33 -3.85 -16.02
N ASP A 729 5.41 -4.34 -17.27
CA ASP A 729 5.65 -3.50 -18.45
C ASP A 729 4.36 -2.82 -18.94
N GLY A 730 4.48 -1.90 -19.91
CA GLY A 730 3.36 -1.20 -20.57
C GLY A 730 2.29 -2.07 -21.24
N ASN A 731 2.50 -3.39 -21.33
CA ASN A 731 1.55 -4.35 -21.86
C ASN A 731 0.94 -5.23 -20.74
N GLY A 732 1.27 -4.99 -19.47
CA GLY A 732 0.85 -5.76 -18.32
C GLY A 732 1.56 -7.12 -18.18
N ASN A 733 2.74 -7.30 -18.78
CA ASN A 733 3.58 -8.48 -18.58
C ASN A 733 4.49 -8.27 -17.37
N VAL A 734 4.73 -9.34 -16.61
CA VAL A 734 5.62 -9.29 -15.43
C VAL A 734 7.07 -9.16 -15.88
N ILE A 735 7.83 -8.22 -15.29
CA ILE A 735 9.26 -8.09 -15.57
C ILE A 735 10.01 -9.24 -14.89
N LEU A 736 10.78 -9.99 -15.67
CA LEU A 736 11.48 -11.19 -15.21
C LEU A 736 13.00 -11.02 -15.30
N ARG A 737 13.72 -11.37 -14.24
CA ARG A 737 15.18 -11.48 -14.19
C ARG A 737 15.62 -12.90 -14.50
N LEU A 738 16.66 -13.05 -15.32
CA LEU A 738 17.29 -14.34 -15.55
C LEU A 738 17.95 -14.84 -14.26
N SER A 739 17.57 -16.04 -13.81
CA SER A 739 18.18 -16.71 -12.65
C SER A 739 19.16 -17.80 -13.06
N SER A 740 18.78 -18.63 -14.02
CA SER A 740 19.68 -19.66 -14.57
C SER A 740 19.36 -19.95 -16.02
N TYR A 741 20.39 -20.36 -16.76
CA TYR A 741 20.30 -20.76 -18.16
C TYR A 741 21.24 -21.94 -18.38
N GLY A 742 20.77 -23.00 -19.05
CA GLY A 742 21.63 -24.13 -19.37
C GLY A 742 20.89 -25.32 -19.97
N MET A 743 21.65 -26.38 -20.25
CA MET A 743 21.08 -27.63 -20.75
C MET A 743 20.12 -28.22 -19.70
N ALA A 744 18.91 -28.54 -20.12
CA ALA A 744 17.95 -29.25 -19.31
C ALA A 744 18.38 -30.72 -19.25
N ARG A 745 18.73 -31.22 -18.07
CA ARG A 745 19.13 -32.61 -17.85
C ARG A 745 17.96 -33.51 -17.48
#